data_AF-A0A6M0FYH4-F1
#
_entry.id   AF-A0A6M0FYH4-F1
#
_cell.length_a   1.000
_cell.length_b   1.000
_cell.length_c   1.000
_cell.angle_alpha   90.00
_cell.angle_beta   90.00
_cell.angle_gamma   90.00
#
_symmetry.space_group_name_H-M   'P 1'
#
loop_
_entity.id
_entity.type
_entity.pdbx_description
1 polymer ?
#
loop_
_entity_poly.entity_id
_entity_poly.type
_entity_poly.pdbx_seq_one_letter_code
_entity_poly.pdbx_strand_id
1 'polypeptide(L)'
;MEQQDYRYKVGGSLSIKDRSYVERKADAELLAALQQGEYCYVFNCRQMGKSSLRVRTRYQLQQAGMSCASIDLSGETPKDLGQWYRGVINELLKGFNLQSKLNLKVWLQEQQELSPSQQLRLFIEDVLLVHCSGEKVFIFVDEIDKVLSSQFLLDDFFSLIRFFYNQRAENPAYERLGFALFGVATPSDLIQNKTQTSFNIGRSIELTGFKESGVQPLEEGLREKTDDPKAVLRRILYWTGGQPFLTQSICSLVANIESPIPAGREAEIVEQLVRSQVIENWQSQDQQSHLKTIYDRIFRNEQSAGMLLGLYQRILNQGQVLSDNSDEQIELRLSGLVVGKNGELKVYNPIYKEVFNLPWVKNALAQLRPYAEQMESWLTSGCDESLLLRGKALEKAQAWADGKDLSHDDYRYLTASVAAYSRNAVEEAERKAVSDVAQRLVGVSNPLAVLGQVRSWTGGQPILTDKLVQFVLNSQSHPIKEGNEAKWVEELVQFMINNWETHVVAEPLRKIRDYLLTDNPRGYQILETYRQILHRKGVASDESPEQLELLNIGLVVKQQGQLKVSNRIYEKVFNLSWVNEILANLQPYAKKLNAWLNSNYQDKSQLLFGQELGEALNWANNRVLQEEEQRFLEDSKSIDELLQAHLKYTQKSIKAPINLYLSSYWIVTALLVALGILLGFVIGSNSNKNPDSTPPSTPAKLDVEEQVNEETEWKVWYSPWDNDKYDKPPENIRDSFNTQLENISDETNYSFNPTAILNLGPNERIEKEVKFHGIQTERGNWENEPPNKNPNLQPDYFLTRGQTKSQFKRNALYQFEMDGDDGYQLWALLDQTSKERWIAISPYGEWQSGSQEIFFNEFPRNGNYYIVFFHYEKDGDAAFNINWKEINEKAVVNSKSNQEGLYLKKRPSREDNDNIVELLQRGSSLLIINELDGDSYNTMGNAKSNNWYKVLVKNDQQGYVTGFVPAFYVDIIQQAE
;
A
#
# COMPACT_ATOMS: atom_id res chain seq x y z
N MET A 1 47.69 25.06 -37.12
CA MET A 1 46.75 24.54 -36.11
C MET A 1 45.70 25.60 -35.92
N GLU A 2 44.53 25.45 -36.54
CA GLU A 2 43.42 26.38 -36.37
C GLU A 2 42.99 26.39 -34.90
N GLN A 3 42.95 27.58 -34.28
CA GLN A 3 42.30 27.78 -32.98
C GLN A 3 40.81 27.41 -33.16
N GLN A 4 40.42 26.22 -32.71
CA GLN A 4 39.01 25.91 -32.55
C GLN A 4 38.46 26.80 -31.44
N ASP A 5 37.56 27.69 -31.82
CA ASP A 5 36.89 28.67 -30.96
C ASP A 5 36.23 27.95 -29.77
N TYR A 6 36.61 28.31 -28.55
CA TYR A 6 36.01 27.74 -27.34
C TYR A 6 34.56 28.22 -27.25
N ARG A 7 33.60 27.30 -27.09
CA ARG A 7 32.18 27.64 -27.02
C ARG A 7 31.46 26.96 -25.86
N TYR A 8 30.67 27.74 -25.12
CA TYR A 8 29.66 27.23 -24.20
C TYR A 8 28.45 26.75 -25.01
N LYS A 9 28.02 25.51 -24.75
CA LYS A 9 26.87 24.92 -25.43
C LYS A 9 25.70 24.89 -24.47
N VAL A 10 24.70 25.71 -24.78
CA VAL A 10 23.47 25.84 -24.00
C VAL A 10 22.39 25.01 -24.68
N GLY A 11 21.91 23.97 -24.00
CA GLY A 11 20.93 23.03 -24.54
C GLY A 11 21.55 21.83 -25.30
N GLY A 12 20.80 20.73 -25.33
CA GLY A 12 21.24 19.46 -25.91
C GLY A 12 22.41 18.78 -25.17
N SER A 13 22.93 17.70 -25.76
CA SER A 13 24.07 16.96 -25.19
C SER A 13 25.41 17.54 -25.64
N LEU A 14 26.37 17.62 -24.73
CA LEU A 14 27.77 17.94 -25.04
C LEU A 14 28.42 16.75 -25.75
N SER A 15 29.13 17.03 -26.83
CA SER A 15 29.93 16.06 -27.58
C SER A 15 31.21 15.69 -26.82
N ILE A 16 31.88 14.63 -27.25
CA ILE A 16 33.18 14.20 -26.71
C ILE A 16 34.27 15.27 -26.96
N LYS A 17 34.10 16.10 -27.99
CA LYS A 17 35.05 17.16 -28.36
C LYS A 17 34.79 18.48 -27.65
N ASP A 18 33.66 18.61 -26.96
CA ASP A 18 33.28 19.87 -26.32
C ASP A 18 34.16 20.09 -25.08
N ARG A 19 35.05 21.09 -25.19
CA ARG A 19 36.02 21.47 -24.15
C ARG A 19 35.37 22.05 -22.89
N SER A 20 34.11 22.44 -22.97
CA SER A 20 33.34 23.01 -21.85
C SER A 20 32.71 21.96 -20.94
N TYR A 21 32.88 20.65 -21.22
CA TYR A 21 32.38 19.63 -20.31
C TYR A 21 33.17 19.58 -19.00
N VAL A 22 32.45 19.43 -17.91
CA VAL A 22 32.98 19.27 -16.56
C VAL A 22 32.75 17.83 -16.11
N GLU A 23 33.85 17.11 -15.88
CA GLU A 23 33.81 15.77 -15.31
C GLU A 23 33.35 15.81 -13.85
N ARG A 24 32.49 14.88 -13.47
CA ARG A 24 31.94 14.75 -12.12
C ARG A 24 32.24 13.36 -11.57
N LYS A 25 32.00 13.19 -10.27
CA LYS A 25 32.09 11.88 -9.60
C LYS A 25 31.27 10.80 -10.31
N ALA A 26 30.08 11.16 -10.77
CA ALA A 26 29.17 10.27 -11.50
C ALA A 26 29.76 9.71 -12.79
N ASP A 27 30.67 10.43 -13.46
CA ASP A 27 31.35 9.95 -14.67
C ASP A 27 32.19 8.71 -14.39
N ALA A 28 33.02 8.77 -13.35
CA ALA A 28 33.85 7.65 -12.93
C ALA A 28 33.01 6.51 -12.33
N GLU A 29 32.00 6.84 -11.52
CA GLU A 29 31.14 5.84 -10.88
C GLU A 29 30.32 5.03 -11.88
N LEU A 30 29.69 5.70 -12.85
CA LEU A 30 28.91 5.03 -13.89
C LEU A 30 29.80 4.15 -14.77
N LEU A 31 30.96 4.66 -15.20
CA LEU A 31 31.88 3.89 -16.02
C LEU A 31 32.37 2.63 -15.29
N ALA A 32 32.78 2.77 -14.03
CA ALA A 32 33.29 1.65 -13.23
C ALA A 32 32.21 0.59 -12.97
N ALA A 33 31.00 1.01 -12.61
CA ALA A 33 29.88 0.09 -12.38
C ALA A 33 29.50 -0.68 -13.66
N LEU A 34 29.41 0.01 -14.80
CA LEU A 34 29.13 -0.63 -16.07
C LEU A 34 30.24 -1.60 -16.48
N GLN A 35 31.52 -1.24 -16.31
CA GLN A 35 32.64 -2.16 -16.60
C GLN A 35 32.57 -3.44 -15.76
N GLN A 36 32.09 -3.36 -14.51
CA GLN A 36 31.85 -4.52 -13.65
C GLN A 36 30.64 -5.36 -14.11
N GLY A 37 29.82 -4.87 -15.04
CA GLY A 37 28.62 -5.55 -15.54
C GLY A 37 27.36 -5.22 -14.72
N GLU A 38 27.43 -4.25 -13.81
CA GLU A 38 26.25 -3.80 -13.06
C GLU A 38 25.27 -3.09 -13.97
N TYR A 39 23.96 -3.30 -13.77
CA TYR A 39 22.95 -2.43 -14.33
C TYR A 39 22.95 -1.11 -13.57
N CYS A 40 22.75 0.01 -14.26
CA CYS A 40 22.81 1.34 -13.65
C CYS A 40 21.55 2.16 -13.98
N TYR A 41 21.16 3.05 -13.08
CA TYR A 41 20.19 4.10 -13.38
C TYR A 41 20.66 5.47 -12.91
N VAL A 42 20.51 6.45 -13.80
CA VAL A 42 20.86 7.87 -13.60
C VAL A 42 19.57 8.66 -13.63
N PHE A 43 18.87 8.66 -12.51
CA PHE A 43 17.59 9.34 -12.37
C PHE A 43 17.75 10.67 -11.66
N ASN A 44 17.29 11.74 -12.30
CA ASN A 44 17.43 13.10 -11.78
C ASN A 44 16.48 14.07 -12.51
N CYS A 45 16.36 15.30 -12.01
CA CYS A 45 15.61 16.35 -12.70
C CYS A 45 16.20 16.69 -14.08
N ARG A 46 15.42 17.40 -14.91
CA ARG A 46 15.86 17.80 -16.26
C ARG A 46 17.10 18.70 -16.19
N GLN A 47 17.85 18.71 -17.29
CA GLN A 47 18.98 19.63 -17.47
C GLN A 47 20.17 19.50 -16.50
N MET A 48 20.26 18.34 -15.84
CA MET A 48 21.39 17.97 -14.99
C MET A 48 22.57 17.36 -15.76
N GLY A 49 22.50 17.25 -17.09
CA GLY A 49 23.60 16.72 -17.92
C GLY A 49 23.65 15.19 -18.01
N LYS A 50 22.50 14.51 -17.82
CA LYS A 50 22.34 13.05 -17.94
C LYS A 50 22.77 12.53 -19.33
N SER A 51 22.23 13.13 -20.39
CA SER A 51 22.53 12.71 -21.76
C SER A 51 23.99 12.97 -22.16
N SER A 52 24.63 14.02 -21.63
CA SER A 52 26.06 14.27 -21.85
C SER A 52 26.95 13.22 -21.15
N LEU A 53 26.59 12.82 -19.93
CA LEU A 53 27.23 11.72 -19.21
C LEU A 53 27.11 10.40 -19.99
N ARG A 54 25.90 10.09 -20.50
CA ARG A 54 25.65 8.92 -21.36
C ARG A 54 26.58 8.90 -22.58
N VAL A 55 26.65 10.01 -23.33
CA VAL A 55 27.47 10.11 -24.54
C VAL A 55 28.95 9.80 -24.26
N ARG A 56 29.51 10.36 -23.18
CA ARG A 56 30.90 10.11 -22.78
C ARG A 56 31.14 8.68 -22.32
N THR A 57 30.29 8.18 -21.43
CA THR A 57 30.41 6.82 -20.89
C THR A 57 30.36 5.80 -22.01
N ARG A 58 29.39 5.95 -22.92
CA ARG A 58 29.28 5.09 -24.11
C ARG A 58 30.55 5.11 -24.95
N TYR A 59 31.10 6.29 -25.20
CA TYR A 59 32.35 6.41 -25.96
C TYR A 59 33.53 5.72 -25.27
N GLN A 60 33.69 5.91 -23.96
CA GLN A 60 34.76 5.29 -23.18
C GLN A 60 34.65 3.76 -23.17
N LEU A 61 33.44 3.21 -23.03
CA LEU A 61 33.21 1.76 -23.12
C LEU A 61 33.52 1.21 -24.51
N GLN A 62 33.15 1.94 -25.58
CA GLN A 62 33.49 1.56 -26.95
C GLN A 62 35.00 1.56 -27.20
N GLN A 63 35.74 2.53 -26.65
CA GLN A 63 37.21 2.54 -26.69
C GLN A 63 37.82 1.38 -25.88
N ALA A 64 37.14 0.91 -24.84
CA ALA A 64 37.53 -0.26 -24.07
C ALA A 64 37.13 -1.60 -24.73
N GLY A 65 36.66 -1.60 -25.98
CA GLY A 65 36.32 -2.81 -26.73
C GLY A 65 34.90 -3.35 -26.51
N MET A 66 34.04 -2.59 -25.84
CA MET A 66 32.64 -2.99 -25.59
C MET A 66 31.73 -2.57 -26.74
N SER A 67 30.66 -3.34 -26.98
CA SER A 67 29.60 -2.97 -27.92
C SER A 67 28.54 -2.15 -27.20
N CYS A 68 28.14 -1.00 -27.73
CA CYS A 68 27.15 -0.14 -27.08
C CYS A 68 26.15 0.47 -28.07
N ALA A 69 24.88 0.45 -27.71
CA ALA A 69 23.81 1.17 -28.41
C ALA A 69 23.03 2.05 -27.43
N SER A 70 22.33 3.06 -27.97
CA SER A 70 21.40 3.87 -27.18
C SER A 70 20.04 3.85 -27.84
N ILE A 71 19.00 3.76 -27.02
CA ILE A 71 17.60 3.92 -27.38
C ILE A 71 17.16 5.26 -26.80
N ASP A 72 16.49 6.08 -27.61
CA ASP A 72 15.90 7.35 -27.17
C ASP A 72 14.38 7.23 -27.19
N LEU A 73 13.77 7.24 -26.01
CA LEU A 73 12.32 7.06 -25.87
C LEU A 73 11.52 8.33 -26.17
N SER A 74 12.17 9.44 -26.55
CA SER A 74 11.52 10.69 -26.92
C SER A 74 11.05 10.77 -28.38
N GLY A 75 11.17 9.68 -29.15
CA GLY A 75 10.73 9.59 -30.54
C GLY A 75 9.22 9.78 -30.76
N GLU A 76 8.78 9.64 -32.01
CA GLU A 76 7.36 9.78 -32.40
C GLU A 76 6.46 8.90 -31.53
N THR A 77 5.30 9.44 -31.13
CA THR A 77 4.32 8.70 -30.34
C THR A 77 3.88 7.46 -31.13
N PRO A 78 4.13 6.25 -30.61
CA PRO A 78 3.74 5.02 -31.28
C PRO A 78 2.21 4.92 -31.36
N LYS A 79 1.68 4.36 -32.45
CA LYS A 79 0.24 4.12 -32.59
C LYS A 79 -0.25 2.95 -31.73
N ASP A 80 0.62 1.98 -31.51
CA ASP A 80 0.37 0.79 -30.71
C ASP A 80 1.69 0.23 -30.13
N LEU A 81 1.57 -0.70 -29.17
CA LEU A 81 2.70 -1.38 -28.52
C LEU A 81 3.61 -2.10 -29.52
N GLY A 82 3.06 -2.74 -30.56
CA GLY A 82 3.85 -3.45 -31.56
C GLY A 82 4.74 -2.53 -32.38
N GLN A 83 4.24 -1.35 -32.77
CA GLN A 83 5.03 -0.33 -33.44
C GLN A 83 6.16 0.19 -32.53
N TRP A 84 5.89 0.36 -31.24
CA TRP A 84 6.89 0.81 -30.26
C TRP A 84 8.05 -0.18 -30.15
N TYR A 85 7.78 -1.47 -29.91
CA TYR A 85 8.82 -2.50 -29.80
C TYR A 85 9.62 -2.65 -31.10
N ARG A 86 8.98 -2.58 -32.28
CA ARG A 86 9.68 -2.57 -33.57
C ARG A 86 10.59 -1.35 -33.73
N GLY A 87 10.17 -0.20 -33.21
CA GLY A 87 11.00 1.01 -33.12
C GLY A 87 12.27 0.74 -32.30
N VAL A 88 12.12 0.19 -31.09
CA VAL A 88 13.23 -0.18 -30.21
C VAL A 88 14.19 -1.16 -30.89
N ILE A 89 13.68 -2.24 -31.50
CA ILE A 89 14.51 -3.22 -32.22
C ILE A 89 15.30 -2.55 -33.37
N ASN A 90 14.64 -1.68 -34.14
CA ASN A 90 15.29 -0.95 -35.23
C ASN A 90 16.38 0.01 -34.74
N GLU A 91 16.17 0.68 -33.61
CA GLU A 91 17.19 1.53 -32.99
C GLU A 91 18.39 0.72 -32.49
N LEU A 92 18.15 -0.43 -31.86
CA LEU A 92 19.22 -1.34 -31.45
C LEU A 92 20.01 -1.87 -32.65
N LEU A 93 19.33 -2.32 -33.70
CA LEU A 93 19.96 -2.82 -34.93
C LEU A 93 20.88 -1.77 -35.55
N LYS A 94 20.42 -0.52 -35.64
CA LYS A 94 21.22 0.62 -36.11
C LYS A 94 22.35 0.95 -35.16
N GLY A 95 22.08 1.02 -33.86
CA GLY A 95 23.04 1.40 -32.83
C GLY A 95 24.22 0.45 -32.72
N PHE A 96 24.00 -0.84 -32.95
CA PHE A 96 25.05 -1.88 -33.01
C PHE A 96 25.64 -2.09 -34.41
N ASN A 97 25.21 -1.32 -35.43
CA ASN A 97 25.65 -1.44 -36.82
C ASN A 97 25.44 -2.83 -37.45
N LEU A 98 24.33 -3.51 -37.11
CA LEU A 98 24.04 -4.88 -37.55
C LEU A 98 23.18 -4.97 -38.82
N GLN A 99 22.94 -3.85 -39.50
CA GLN A 99 22.08 -3.77 -40.69
C GLN A 99 22.55 -4.63 -41.86
N SER A 100 23.86 -4.91 -41.95
CA SER A 100 24.45 -5.78 -42.98
C SER A 100 24.34 -7.28 -42.64
N LYS A 101 24.00 -7.61 -41.38
CA LYS A 101 23.91 -8.98 -40.87
C LYS A 101 22.48 -9.49 -40.83
N LEU A 102 21.50 -8.60 -40.68
CA LEU A 102 20.09 -8.95 -40.53
C LEU A 102 19.19 -8.07 -41.40
N ASN A 103 18.32 -8.69 -42.20
CA ASN A 103 17.20 -8.00 -42.82
C ASN A 103 16.03 -7.93 -41.83
N LEU A 104 15.87 -6.78 -41.17
CA LEU A 104 14.87 -6.59 -40.12
C LEU A 104 13.43 -6.89 -40.57
N LYS A 105 13.08 -6.55 -41.82
CA LYS A 105 11.71 -6.76 -42.32
C LYS A 105 11.39 -8.26 -42.44
N VAL A 106 12.34 -9.03 -42.98
CA VAL A 106 12.19 -10.48 -43.14
C VAL A 106 12.18 -11.15 -41.78
N TRP A 107 13.12 -10.79 -40.89
CA TRP A 107 13.19 -11.34 -39.55
C TRP A 107 11.91 -11.08 -38.74
N LEU A 108 11.38 -9.85 -38.75
CA LEU A 108 10.11 -9.53 -38.08
C LEU A 108 8.91 -10.26 -38.71
N GLN A 109 8.97 -10.62 -40.00
CA GLN A 109 7.93 -11.43 -40.64
C GLN A 109 7.95 -12.88 -40.15
N GLU A 110 9.14 -13.46 -39.99
CA GLU A 110 9.32 -14.81 -39.44
C GLU A 110 8.87 -14.91 -37.98
N GLN A 111 8.94 -13.81 -37.22
CA GLN A 111 8.56 -13.75 -35.80
C GLN A 111 7.14 -13.20 -35.55
N GLN A 112 6.25 -13.17 -36.56
CA GLN A 112 4.93 -12.52 -36.45
C GLN A 112 3.99 -13.15 -35.43
N GLU A 113 4.15 -14.44 -35.12
CA GLU A 113 3.31 -15.15 -34.15
C GLU A 113 3.67 -14.84 -32.69
N LEU A 114 4.84 -14.22 -32.45
CA LEU A 114 5.29 -13.86 -31.11
C LEU A 114 4.75 -12.51 -30.66
N SER A 115 4.59 -12.36 -29.34
CA SER A 115 4.24 -11.07 -28.75
C SER A 115 5.37 -10.04 -29.01
N PRO A 116 5.07 -8.73 -29.01
CA PRO A 116 6.09 -7.70 -29.21
C PRO A 116 7.26 -7.75 -28.23
N SER A 117 7.01 -8.08 -26.96
CA SER A 117 8.05 -8.25 -25.94
C SER A 117 8.91 -9.50 -26.19
N GLN A 118 8.30 -10.60 -26.63
CA GLN A 118 9.02 -11.81 -27.04
C GLN A 118 9.88 -11.57 -28.29
N GLN A 119 9.41 -10.77 -29.25
CA GLN A 119 10.22 -10.36 -30.40
C GLN A 119 11.47 -9.60 -29.96
N LEU A 120 11.36 -8.64 -29.02
CA LEU A 120 12.52 -7.95 -28.50
C LEU A 120 13.46 -8.89 -27.74
N ARG A 121 12.91 -9.84 -26.97
CA ARG A 121 13.68 -10.87 -26.27
C ARG A 121 14.56 -11.68 -27.22
N LEU A 122 13.95 -12.31 -28.23
CA LEU A 122 14.69 -13.11 -29.20
C LEU A 122 15.67 -12.27 -30.00
N PHE A 123 15.34 -11.02 -30.31
CA PHE A 123 16.29 -10.14 -30.98
C PHE A 123 17.56 -9.92 -30.15
N ILE A 124 17.42 -9.71 -28.84
CA ILE A 124 18.58 -9.55 -27.94
C ILE A 124 19.37 -10.86 -27.85
N GLU A 125 18.69 -11.99 -27.66
CA GLU A 125 19.31 -13.32 -27.49
C GLU A 125 19.99 -13.81 -28.78
N ASP A 126 19.26 -13.90 -29.89
CA ASP A 126 19.72 -14.57 -31.11
C ASP A 126 20.48 -13.65 -32.07
N VAL A 127 20.30 -12.33 -31.94
CA VAL A 127 20.94 -11.36 -32.85
C VAL A 127 22.03 -10.58 -32.11
N LEU A 128 21.70 -9.89 -31.02
CA LEU A 128 22.67 -8.99 -30.37
C LEU A 128 23.80 -9.77 -29.69
N LEU A 129 23.48 -10.75 -28.84
CA LEU A 129 24.51 -11.51 -28.11
C LEU A 129 25.37 -12.40 -29.03
N VAL A 130 24.83 -12.80 -30.18
CA VAL A 130 25.51 -13.62 -31.19
C VAL A 130 26.41 -12.80 -32.11
N HIS A 131 25.92 -11.65 -32.61
CA HIS A 131 26.63 -10.88 -33.65
C HIS A 131 27.48 -9.72 -33.12
N CYS A 132 27.28 -9.28 -31.88
CA CYS A 132 28.15 -8.24 -31.30
C CYS A 132 29.50 -8.82 -30.89
N SER A 133 30.57 -8.24 -31.42
CA SER A 133 31.96 -8.69 -31.18
C SER A 133 32.57 -8.16 -29.88
N GLY A 134 31.92 -7.21 -29.20
CA GLY A 134 32.41 -6.67 -27.94
C GLY A 134 32.36 -7.70 -26.81
N GLU A 135 33.29 -7.58 -25.86
CA GLU A 135 33.34 -8.43 -24.66
C GLU A 135 31.99 -8.38 -23.91
N LYS A 136 31.51 -7.16 -23.66
CA LYS A 136 30.17 -6.86 -23.14
C LYS A 136 29.36 -6.01 -24.13
N VAL A 137 28.04 -6.11 -24.01
CA VAL A 137 27.02 -5.43 -24.82
C VAL A 137 26.20 -4.54 -23.88
N PHE A 138 26.31 -3.21 -24.03
CA PHE A 138 25.59 -2.25 -23.21
C PHE A 138 24.47 -1.56 -23.99
N ILE A 139 23.28 -1.53 -23.40
CA ILE A 139 22.10 -0.84 -23.92
C ILE A 139 21.80 0.34 -22.99
N PHE A 140 21.92 1.55 -23.53
CA PHE A 140 21.58 2.79 -22.83
C PHE A 140 20.15 3.19 -23.21
N VAL A 141 19.27 3.39 -22.23
CA VAL A 141 17.87 3.80 -22.46
C VAL A 141 17.69 5.22 -21.92
N ASP A 142 17.44 6.20 -22.79
CA ASP A 142 17.32 7.62 -22.44
C ASP A 142 15.85 8.10 -22.47
N GLU A 143 15.55 9.18 -21.76
CA GLU A 143 14.22 9.80 -21.62
C GLU A 143 13.10 8.82 -21.21
N ILE A 144 13.37 7.94 -20.24
CA ILE A 144 12.36 6.98 -19.72
C ILE A 144 11.07 7.63 -19.23
N ASP A 145 11.12 8.89 -18.78
CA ASP A 145 9.94 9.60 -18.28
C ASP A 145 8.91 9.94 -19.36
N LYS A 146 9.29 9.87 -20.64
CA LYS A 146 8.34 9.99 -21.77
C LYS A 146 7.44 8.78 -21.87
N VAL A 147 8.01 7.60 -21.64
CA VAL A 147 7.29 6.33 -21.60
C VAL A 147 6.34 6.27 -20.41
N LEU A 148 6.76 6.78 -19.24
CA LEU A 148 5.90 6.83 -18.05
C LEU A 148 4.65 7.72 -18.23
N SER A 149 4.73 8.73 -19.10
CA SER A 149 3.60 9.61 -19.46
C SER A 149 2.74 9.10 -20.62
N SER A 150 3.03 7.91 -21.15
CA SER A 150 2.31 7.32 -22.29
C SER A 150 1.01 6.64 -21.86
N GLN A 151 0.05 6.48 -22.79
CA GLN A 151 -1.20 5.74 -22.56
C GLN A 151 -1.01 4.21 -22.50
N PHE A 152 0.16 3.71 -22.89
CA PHE A 152 0.46 2.29 -22.93
C PHE A 152 1.24 1.85 -21.68
N LEU A 153 0.74 0.82 -20.98
CA LEU A 153 1.47 0.17 -19.88
C LEU A 153 2.72 -0.52 -20.46
N LEU A 154 3.91 -0.03 -20.11
CA LEU A 154 5.19 -0.58 -20.56
C LEU A 154 5.87 -1.46 -19.48
N ASP A 155 5.08 -1.97 -18.53
CA ASP A 155 5.52 -2.90 -17.48
C ASP A 155 6.23 -4.14 -18.07
N ASP A 156 5.79 -4.63 -19.24
CA ASP A 156 6.42 -5.76 -19.95
C ASP A 156 7.86 -5.45 -20.39
N PHE A 157 8.17 -4.20 -20.73
CA PHE A 157 9.52 -3.81 -21.15
C PHE A 157 10.49 -3.83 -19.97
N PHE A 158 10.08 -3.25 -18.83
CA PHE A 158 10.89 -3.27 -17.62
C PHE A 158 10.99 -4.68 -17.02
N SER A 159 9.91 -5.46 -17.10
CA SER A 159 9.92 -6.89 -16.73
C SER A 159 10.91 -7.68 -17.59
N LEU A 160 11.01 -7.39 -18.88
CA LEU A 160 11.99 -8.03 -19.77
C LEU A 160 13.44 -7.66 -19.41
N ILE A 161 13.71 -6.40 -19.06
CA ILE A 161 15.04 -6.00 -18.58
C ILE A 161 15.40 -6.78 -17.30
N ARG A 162 14.41 -6.98 -16.41
CA ARG A 162 14.59 -7.78 -15.19
C ARG A 162 14.81 -9.26 -15.46
N PHE A 163 14.07 -9.81 -16.40
CA PHE A 163 14.29 -11.17 -16.88
C PHE A 163 15.76 -11.37 -17.28
N PHE A 164 16.33 -10.49 -18.11
CA PHE A 164 17.73 -10.60 -18.52
C PHE A 164 18.72 -10.51 -17.35
N TYR A 165 18.44 -9.68 -16.35
CA TYR A 165 19.28 -9.58 -15.16
C TYR A 165 19.27 -10.88 -14.35
N ASN A 166 18.09 -11.46 -14.13
CA ASN A 166 17.96 -12.70 -13.36
C ASN A 166 18.60 -13.90 -14.08
N GLN A 167 18.48 -13.98 -15.41
CA GLN A 167 19.10 -15.07 -16.19
C GLN A 167 20.63 -15.13 -16.12
N ARG A 168 21.30 -14.11 -15.57
CA ARG A 168 22.75 -14.13 -15.34
C ARG A 168 23.19 -15.25 -14.40
N ALA A 169 22.35 -15.66 -13.45
CA ALA A 169 22.66 -16.73 -12.51
C ALA A 169 22.75 -18.11 -13.20
N GLU A 170 21.90 -18.34 -14.21
CA GLU A 170 21.80 -19.64 -14.89
C GLU A 170 22.58 -19.70 -16.20
N ASN A 171 22.70 -18.57 -16.90
CA ASN A 171 23.31 -18.52 -18.22
C ASN A 171 24.33 -17.37 -18.31
N PRO A 172 25.64 -17.70 -18.31
CA PRO A 172 26.74 -16.73 -18.39
C PRO A 172 26.70 -15.81 -19.62
N ALA A 173 25.97 -16.17 -20.69
CA ALA A 173 25.81 -15.29 -21.84
C ALA A 173 25.14 -13.95 -21.47
N TYR A 174 24.25 -13.94 -20.47
CA TYR A 174 23.59 -12.71 -19.99
C TYR A 174 24.49 -11.82 -19.14
N GLU A 175 25.61 -12.32 -18.60
CA GLU A 175 26.60 -11.48 -17.92
C GLU A 175 27.26 -10.49 -18.89
N ARG A 176 27.28 -10.82 -20.19
CA ARG A 176 27.73 -9.91 -21.24
C ARG A 176 26.75 -8.77 -21.48
N LEU A 177 25.48 -8.89 -21.12
CA LEU A 177 24.46 -7.87 -21.38
C LEU A 177 24.38 -6.89 -20.21
N GLY A 178 24.41 -5.58 -20.46
CA GLY A 178 24.29 -4.53 -19.43
C GLY A 178 23.29 -3.44 -19.82
N PHE A 179 22.51 -2.93 -18.87
CA PHE A 179 21.60 -1.81 -19.09
C PHE A 179 21.96 -0.57 -18.27
N ALA A 180 21.81 0.60 -18.88
CA ALA A 180 21.92 1.89 -18.21
C ALA A 180 20.69 2.76 -18.52
N LEU A 181 19.89 3.10 -17.51
CA LEU A 181 18.64 3.85 -17.67
C LEU A 181 18.81 5.32 -17.27
N PHE A 182 18.27 6.24 -18.07
CA PHE A 182 18.37 7.69 -17.86
C PHE A 182 17.01 8.35 -18.02
N GLY A 183 16.64 9.23 -17.08
CA GLY A 183 15.40 10.00 -17.19
C GLY A 183 15.04 10.74 -15.92
N VAL A 184 13.83 11.29 -15.90
CA VAL A 184 13.25 12.00 -14.75
C VAL A 184 12.20 11.13 -14.08
N ALA A 185 12.66 10.18 -13.28
CA ALA A 185 11.81 9.21 -12.60
C ALA A 185 12.39 8.85 -11.23
N THR A 186 11.66 8.08 -10.46
CA THR A 186 12.19 7.26 -9.37
C THR A 186 12.19 5.78 -9.79
N PRO A 187 12.92 4.90 -9.08
CA PRO A 187 12.81 3.46 -9.31
C PRO A 187 11.37 2.93 -9.14
N SER A 188 10.58 3.55 -8.26
CA SER A 188 9.17 3.21 -8.05
C SER A 188 8.29 3.57 -9.24
N ASP A 189 8.62 4.64 -9.97
CA ASP A 189 7.81 5.08 -11.12
C ASP A 189 7.91 4.11 -12.31
N LEU A 190 8.93 3.25 -12.36
CA LEU A 190 9.19 2.33 -13.47
C LEU A 190 8.19 1.18 -13.57
N ILE A 191 7.38 0.96 -12.54
CA ILE A 191 6.38 -0.11 -12.50
C ILE A 191 5.05 0.51 -12.09
N GLN A 192 4.11 0.57 -13.03
CA GLN A 192 2.80 1.18 -12.78
C GLN A 192 1.88 0.23 -12.02
N ASN A 193 2.02 -1.08 -12.24
CA ASN A 193 1.32 -2.09 -11.47
C ASN A 193 1.95 -2.29 -10.09
N LYS A 194 1.38 -1.68 -9.06
CA LYS A 194 1.85 -1.75 -7.66
C LYS A 194 1.87 -3.17 -7.06
N THR A 195 1.32 -4.19 -7.73
CA THR A 195 1.43 -5.60 -7.32
C THR A 195 2.72 -6.26 -7.80
N GLN A 196 3.48 -5.63 -8.70
CA GLN A 196 4.78 -6.11 -9.15
C GLN A 196 5.91 -5.52 -8.28
N THR A 197 6.93 -6.32 -7.99
CA THR A 197 8.07 -5.88 -7.17
C THR A 197 8.85 -4.77 -7.88
N SER A 198 9.09 -3.65 -7.19
CA SER A 198 9.79 -2.46 -7.70
C SER A 198 11.08 -2.80 -8.47
N PHE A 199 11.38 -2.06 -9.53
CA PHE A 199 12.55 -2.26 -10.40
C PHE A 199 13.85 -1.92 -9.65
N ASN A 200 14.36 -2.85 -8.83
CA ASN A 200 15.50 -2.67 -7.92
C ASN A 200 16.75 -3.47 -8.33
N ILE A 201 16.92 -3.78 -9.62
CA ILE A 201 17.98 -4.67 -10.11
C ILE A 201 19.25 -3.94 -10.60
N GLY A 202 19.51 -2.73 -10.09
CA GLY A 202 20.65 -1.93 -10.54
C GLY A 202 21.15 -0.92 -9.51
N ARG A 203 22.30 -0.33 -9.81
CA ARG A 203 22.95 0.68 -8.99
C ARG A 203 22.45 2.08 -9.37
N SER A 204 22.02 2.83 -8.35
CA SER A 204 21.75 4.26 -8.50
C SER A 204 23.05 5.04 -8.65
N ILE A 205 23.12 5.87 -9.70
CA ILE A 205 24.21 6.81 -9.89
C ILE A 205 23.68 8.23 -9.66
N GLU A 206 24.08 8.82 -8.54
CA GLU A 206 23.63 10.14 -8.15
C GLU A 206 24.30 11.23 -9.00
N LEU A 207 23.48 12.08 -9.61
CA LEU A 207 23.97 13.20 -10.40
C LEU A 207 23.89 14.50 -9.60
N THR A 208 25.05 15.06 -9.25
CA THR A 208 25.14 16.30 -8.48
C THR A 208 25.49 17.50 -9.37
N GLY A 209 25.15 18.70 -8.90
CA GLY A 209 25.60 19.96 -9.49
C GLY A 209 27.12 20.13 -9.42
N PHE A 210 27.65 21.03 -10.23
CA PHE A 210 29.05 21.39 -10.25
C PHE A 210 29.49 21.98 -8.92
N LYS A 211 30.70 21.59 -8.51
CA LYS A 211 31.41 22.16 -7.35
C LYS A 211 32.50 23.09 -7.86
N GLU A 212 32.99 23.98 -7.00
CA GLU A 212 34.14 24.84 -7.35
C GLU A 212 35.37 24.02 -7.75
N SER A 213 35.56 22.85 -7.13
CA SER A 213 36.54 21.86 -7.58
C SER A 213 36.03 21.11 -8.82
N GLY A 214 36.71 21.26 -9.95
CA GLY A 214 36.44 20.50 -11.18
C GLY A 214 35.91 21.32 -12.36
N VAL A 215 35.53 22.58 -12.14
CA VAL A 215 34.98 23.47 -13.19
C VAL A 215 36.03 24.22 -14.01
N GLN A 216 37.32 23.85 -13.88
CA GLN A 216 38.40 24.46 -14.67
C GLN A 216 38.14 24.47 -16.19
N PRO A 217 37.47 23.45 -16.78
CA PRO A 217 37.12 23.50 -18.20
C PRO A 217 36.26 24.70 -18.56
N LEU A 218 35.39 25.18 -17.66
CA LEU A 218 34.55 26.36 -17.86
C LEU A 218 35.30 27.68 -17.69
N GLU A 219 36.44 27.71 -17.01
CA GLU A 219 37.23 28.94 -16.83
C GLU A 219 37.83 29.42 -18.16
N GLU A 220 38.13 28.49 -19.08
CA GLU A 220 38.85 28.80 -20.33
C GLU A 220 38.10 29.80 -21.21
N GLY A 221 36.78 29.65 -21.37
CA GLY A 221 35.96 30.58 -22.16
C GLY A 221 35.70 31.93 -21.50
N LEU A 222 36.14 32.14 -20.25
CA LEU A 222 36.00 33.42 -19.53
C LEU A 222 37.31 34.23 -19.52
N ARG A 223 38.44 33.64 -19.93
CA ARG A 223 39.78 34.25 -19.84
C ARG A 223 39.92 35.57 -20.60
N GLU A 224 39.17 35.73 -21.69
CA GLU A 224 39.21 36.97 -22.49
C GLU A 224 38.28 38.07 -21.93
N LYS A 225 37.46 37.76 -20.92
CA LYS A 225 36.47 38.68 -20.36
C LYS A 225 36.84 39.22 -18.99
N THR A 226 37.78 38.62 -18.29
CA THR A 226 38.17 39.04 -16.94
C THR A 226 39.59 38.59 -16.62
N ASP A 227 40.28 39.35 -15.78
CA ASP A 227 41.58 39.00 -15.21
C ASP A 227 41.46 37.88 -14.14
N ASP A 228 40.27 37.71 -13.53
CA ASP A 228 39.97 36.61 -12.59
C ASP A 228 38.73 35.79 -13.02
N PRO A 229 38.89 34.87 -13.99
CA PRO A 229 37.85 33.92 -14.39
C PRO A 229 37.28 33.08 -13.24
N LYS A 230 38.07 32.83 -12.20
CA LYS A 230 37.65 32.01 -11.05
C LYS A 230 36.67 32.79 -10.17
N ALA A 231 36.90 34.08 -9.95
CA ALA A 231 35.95 34.92 -9.22
C ALA A 231 34.59 35.00 -9.92
N VAL A 232 34.59 35.19 -11.24
CA VAL A 232 33.36 35.16 -12.05
C VAL A 232 32.66 33.81 -11.91
N LEU A 233 33.39 32.70 -12.11
CA LEU A 233 32.82 31.36 -12.06
C LEU A 233 32.27 30.99 -10.68
N ARG A 234 32.94 31.38 -9.59
CA ARG A 234 32.40 31.24 -8.21
C ARG A 234 31.07 31.96 -8.07
N ARG A 235 30.93 33.18 -8.60
CA ARG A 235 29.65 33.91 -8.57
C ARG A 235 28.57 33.22 -9.42
N ILE A 236 28.93 32.69 -10.59
CA ILE A 236 28.00 31.92 -11.42
C ILE A 236 27.52 30.69 -10.65
N LEU A 237 28.43 29.89 -10.07
CA LEU A 237 28.06 28.71 -9.28
C LEU A 237 27.17 29.02 -8.09
N TYR A 238 27.39 30.16 -7.43
CA TYR A 238 26.49 30.65 -6.37
C TYR A 238 25.05 30.82 -6.89
N TRP A 239 24.87 31.52 -8.02
CA TRP A 239 23.54 31.79 -8.59
C TRP A 239 22.86 30.53 -9.12
N THR A 240 23.61 29.59 -9.68
CA THR A 240 23.07 28.38 -10.30
C THR A 240 22.94 27.19 -9.35
N GLY A 241 23.57 27.26 -8.18
CA GLY A 241 23.77 26.09 -7.31
C GLY A 241 24.60 24.99 -7.99
N GLY A 242 25.39 25.35 -9.01
CA GLY A 242 26.14 24.40 -9.83
C GLY A 242 25.29 23.62 -10.84
N GLN A 243 24.02 23.95 -11.06
CA GLN A 243 23.21 23.22 -12.04
C GLN A 243 23.85 23.33 -13.44
N PRO A 244 24.14 22.21 -14.14
CA PRO A 244 24.96 22.22 -15.36
C PRO A 244 24.45 23.12 -16.49
N PHE A 245 23.15 23.05 -16.80
CA PHE A 245 22.57 23.89 -17.85
C PHE A 245 22.64 25.38 -17.51
N LEU A 246 22.16 25.79 -16.32
CA LEU A 246 22.22 27.20 -15.92
C LEU A 246 23.65 27.72 -15.87
N THR A 247 24.60 26.89 -15.41
CA THR A 247 26.01 27.28 -15.32
C THR A 247 26.59 27.53 -16.70
N GLN A 248 26.36 26.63 -17.66
CA GLN A 248 26.76 26.82 -19.07
C GLN A 248 26.05 28.02 -19.70
N SER A 249 24.75 28.20 -19.42
CA SER A 249 23.96 29.32 -19.93
C SER A 249 24.52 30.66 -19.49
N ILE A 250 24.77 30.83 -18.19
CA ILE A 250 25.32 32.08 -17.67
C ILE A 250 26.78 32.28 -18.08
N CYS A 251 27.59 31.23 -18.18
CA CYS A 251 28.93 31.35 -18.77
C CYS A 251 28.86 31.86 -20.22
N SER A 252 27.92 31.35 -21.01
CA SER A 252 27.66 31.83 -22.37
C SER A 252 27.24 33.30 -22.39
N LEU A 253 26.35 33.73 -21.49
CA LEU A 253 25.94 35.13 -21.39
C LEU A 253 27.14 36.03 -21.05
N VAL A 254 27.98 35.62 -20.09
CA VAL A 254 29.19 36.37 -19.71
C VAL A 254 30.19 36.44 -20.86
N ALA A 255 30.40 35.33 -21.57
CA ALA A 255 31.30 35.27 -22.73
C ALA A 255 30.86 36.18 -23.89
N ASN A 256 29.58 36.57 -23.93
CA ASN A 256 29.03 37.46 -24.96
C ASN A 256 28.93 38.93 -24.53
N ILE A 257 29.37 39.31 -23.32
CA ILE A 257 29.41 40.72 -22.91
C ILE A 257 30.44 41.47 -23.77
N GLU A 258 30.07 42.67 -24.25
CA GLU A 258 30.93 43.49 -25.10
C GLU A 258 32.16 44.03 -24.36
N SER A 259 32.01 44.43 -23.10
CA SER A 259 33.08 45.00 -22.28
C SER A 259 33.68 43.97 -21.29
N PRO A 260 35.00 44.00 -21.04
CA PRO A 260 35.62 43.19 -19.99
C PRO A 260 35.06 43.52 -18.60
N ILE A 261 34.99 42.52 -17.74
CA ILE A 261 34.58 42.62 -16.34
C ILE A 261 35.79 43.14 -15.53
N PRO A 262 35.70 44.33 -14.91
CA PRO A 262 36.78 44.87 -14.09
C PRO A 262 36.99 44.05 -12.82
N ALA A 263 38.26 43.93 -12.41
CA ALA A 263 38.63 43.27 -11.16
C ALA A 263 37.90 43.87 -9.95
N GLY A 264 37.32 43.01 -9.11
CA GLY A 264 36.54 43.40 -7.93
C GLY A 264 35.07 43.76 -8.20
N ARG A 265 34.62 43.78 -9.47
CA ARG A 265 33.20 43.97 -9.85
C ARG A 265 32.52 42.73 -10.42
N GLU A 266 33.18 41.57 -10.35
CA GLU A 266 32.69 40.30 -10.89
C GLU A 266 31.33 39.92 -10.28
N ALA A 267 31.21 40.10 -8.96
CA ALA A 267 29.98 39.77 -8.24
C ALA A 267 28.79 40.63 -8.68
N GLU A 268 29.02 41.93 -8.86
CA GLU A 268 28.04 42.93 -9.27
C GLU A 268 27.57 42.67 -10.71
N ILE A 269 28.51 42.48 -11.64
CA ILE A 269 28.22 42.33 -13.07
C ILE A 269 27.47 41.01 -13.33
N VAL A 270 27.91 39.90 -12.72
CA VAL A 270 27.20 38.62 -12.88
C VAL A 270 25.80 38.70 -12.29
N GLU A 271 25.60 39.38 -11.16
CA GLU A 271 24.27 39.58 -10.60
C GLU A 271 23.37 40.43 -11.51
N GLN A 272 23.87 41.56 -12.02
CA GLN A 272 23.12 42.41 -12.97
C GLN A 272 22.72 41.62 -14.22
N LEU A 273 23.62 40.78 -14.74
CA LEU A 273 23.36 39.93 -15.89
C LEU A 273 22.29 38.88 -15.60
N VAL A 274 22.40 38.17 -14.48
CA VAL A 274 21.43 37.14 -14.07
C VAL A 274 20.05 37.75 -13.85
N ARG A 275 19.97 38.91 -13.18
CA ARG A 275 18.69 39.62 -12.96
C ARG A 275 18.05 40.01 -14.28
N SER A 276 18.78 40.73 -15.14
CA SER A 276 18.23 41.32 -16.37
C SER A 276 17.96 40.31 -17.51
N GLN A 277 18.71 39.21 -17.57
CA GLN A 277 18.66 38.24 -18.68
C GLN A 277 18.05 36.87 -18.31
N VAL A 278 17.78 36.61 -17.04
CA VAL A 278 17.26 35.30 -16.58
C VAL A 278 16.03 35.43 -15.67
N ILE A 279 16.03 36.37 -14.72
CA ILE A 279 14.98 36.48 -13.70
C ILE A 279 13.87 37.44 -14.15
N GLU A 280 14.25 38.65 -14.59
CA GLU A 280 13.29 39.66 -15.03
C GLU A 280 12.61 39.23 -16.34
N ASN A 281 11.29 39.26 -16.38
CA ASN A 281 10.49 38.87 -17.54
C ASN A 281 10.85 37.47 -18.10
N TRP A 282 11.22 36.54 -17.20
CA TRP A 282 11.71 35.22 -17.55
C TRP A 282 10.76 34.46 -18.50
N GLN A 283 9.43 34.67 -18.41
CA GLN A 283 8.45 34.04 -19.29
C GLN A 283 8.68 34.38 -20.78
N SER A 284 9.26 35.54 -21.07
CA SER A 284 9.60 36.00 -22.43
C SER A 284 11.06 35.73 -22.82
N GLN A 285 11.94 35.55 -21.83
CA GLN A 285 13.39 35.42 -22.03
C GLN A 285 13.89 33.96 -22.02
N ASP A 286 13.10 33.00 -21.52
CA ASP A 286 13.48 31.59 -21.39
C ASP A 286 13.52 30.86 -22.75
N GLN A 287 14.55 31.16 -23.54
CA GLN A 287 14.73 30.66 -24.93
C GLN A 287 14.78 29.13 -25.03
N GLN A 288 15.24 28.44 -23.97
CA GLN A 288 15.35 26.98 -23.92
C GLN A 288 14.24 26.34 -23.05
N SER A 289 13.23 27.11 -22.66
CA SER A 289 12.07 26.67 -21.88
C SER A 289 12.43 25.95 -20.57
N HIS A 290 13.55 26.28 -19.93
CA HIS A 290 13.97 25.66 -18.68
C HIS A 290 13.02 25.96 -17.52
N LEU A 291 12.88 27.25 -17.18
CA LEU A 291 11.99 27.72 -16.12
C LEU A 291 10.53 27.40 -16.47
N LYS A 292 10.17 27.49 -17.74
CA LYS A 292 8.85 27.07 -18.22
C LYS A 292 8.61 25.58 -17.99
N THR A 293 9.59 24.72 -18.18
CA THR A 293 9.45 23.27 -17.92
C THR A 293 9.24 22.99 -16.43
N ILE A 294 9.89 23.74 -15.54
CA ILE A 294 9.65 23.64 -14.09
C ILE A 294 8.21 24.06 -13.79
N TYR A 295 7.78 25.21 -14.32
CA TYR A 295 6.39 25.69 -14.21
C TYR A 295 5.38 24.64 -14.68
N ASP A 296 5.50 24.18 -15.93
CA ASP A 296 4.59 23.22 -16.54
C ASP A 296 4.55 21.89 -15.76
N ARG A 297 5.65 21.51 -15.09
CA ARG A 297 5.69 20.30 -14.26
C ARG A 297 4.91 20.45 -12.94
N ILE A 298 5.01 21.60 -12.27
CA ILE A 298 4.23 21.87 -11.05
C ILE A 298 2.73 21.87 -11.34
N PHE A 299 2.32 22.38 -12.51
CA PHE A 299 0.91 22.43 -12.92
C PHE A 299 0.47 21.25 -13.79
N ARG A 300 1.30 20.21 -13.97
CA ARG A 300 0.97 19.07 -14.83
C ARG A 300 -0.29 18.35 -14.37
N ASN A 301 -0.44 18.18 -13.06
CA ASN A 301 -1.63 17.58 -12.45
C ASN A 301 -2.29 18.61 -11.53
N GLU A 302 -3.46 19.11 -11.93
CA GLU A 302 -4.22 20.08 -11.13
C GLU A 302 -4.63 19.51 -9.76
N GLN A 303 -4.81 18.19 -9.64
CA GLN A 303 -5.19 17.54 -8.39
C GLN A 303 -4.11 17.64 -7.31
N SER A 304 -2.82 17.64 -7.68
CA SER A 304 -1.70 17.69 -6.74
C SER A 304 -0.95 19.03 -6.72
N ALA A 305 -1.23 19.92 -7.68
CA ALA A 305 -0.57 21.23 -7.78
C ALA A 305 -0.69 22.07 -6.50
N GLY A 306 -1.87 22.06 -5.85
CA GLY A 306 -2.10 22.79 -4.60
C GLY A 306 -1.20 22.31 -3.45
N MET A 307 -1.11 20.99 -3.28
CA MET A 307 -0.22 20.35 -2.31
C MET A 307 1.26 20.63 -2.58
N LEU A 308 1.73 20.50 -3.83
CA LEU A 308 3.12 20.78 -4.20
C LEU A 308 3.51 22.24 -3.94
N LEU A 309 2.62 23.18 -4.29
CA LEU A 309 2.82 24.60 -4.03
C LEU A 309 2.80 24.91 -2.53
N GLY A 310 1.93 24.25 -1.74
CA GLY A 310 1.91 24.38 -0.29
C GLY A 310 3.19 23.87 0.37
N LEU A 311 3.71 22.71 -0.06
CA LEU A 311 5.01 22.20 0.40
C LEU A 311 6.14 23.17 0.04
N TYR A 312 6.15 23.67 -1.20
CA TYR A 312 7.16 24.63 -1.64
C TYR A 312 7.07 25.96 -0.86
N GLN A 313 5.86 26.43 -0.55
CA GLN A 313 5.63 27.60 0.29
C GLN A 313 6.25 27.43 1.69
N ARG A 314 6.09 26.25 2.30
CA ARG A 314 6.72 25.91 3.59
C ARG A 314 8.24 25.96 3.49
N ILE A 315 8.83 25.41 2.43
CA ILE A 315 10.28 25.47 2.19
C ILE A 315 10.76 26.91 2.02
N LEU A 316 10.01 27.76 1.31
CA LEU A 316 10.35 29.18 1.15
C LEU A 316 10.31 29.94 2.49
N ASN A 317 9.30 29.67 3.33
CA ASN A 317 9.11 30.33 4.63
C ASN A 317 10.14 29.87 5.68
N GLN A 318 10.39 28.56 5.76
CA GLN A 318 11.27 27.94 6.77
C GLN A 318 12.73 27.88 6.29
N GLY A 319 12.98 28.10 5.00
CA GLY A 319 14.27 27.92 4.34
C GLY A 319 14.61 26.47 4.01
N GLN A 320 14.05 25.51 4.77
CA GLN A 320 14.27 24.08 4.62
C GLN A 320 13.15 23.27 5.29
N VAL A 321 12.97 22.01 4.86
CA VAL A 321 12.08 21.01 5.49
C VAL A 321 12.84 19.69 5.60
N LEU A 322 12.52 18.84 6.58
CA LEU A 322 13.12 17.50 6.68
C LEU A 322 12.73 16.63 5.48
N SER A 323 13.70 15.88 4.94
CA SER A 323 13.47 14.96 3.83
C SER A 323 12.85 13.67 4.37
N ASP A 324 11.58 13.46 4.10
CA ASP A 324 10.85 12.22 4.46
C ASP A 324 10.67 11.27 3.26
N ASN A 325 11.03 11.73 2.04
CA ASN A 325 10.83 11.03 0.77
C ASN A 325 9.37 10.63 0.51
N SER A 326 8.41 11.43 0.99
CA SER A 326 7.03 11.32 0.55
C SER A 326 6.91 11.56 -0.96
N ASP A 327 5.84 11.08 -1.57
CA ASP A 327 5.60 11.20 -3.02
C ASP A 327 5.61 12.68 -3.46
N GLU A 328 5.11 13.59 -2.62
CA GLU A 328 5.13 15.03 -2.85
C GLU A 328 6.55 15.62 -2.85
N GLN A 329 7.38 15.20 -1.89
CA GLN A 329 8.77 15.66 -1.83
C GLN A 329 9.58 15.14 -3.02
N ILE A 330 9.32 13.90 -3.43
CA ILE A 330 9.91 13.27 -4.60
C ILE A 330 9.53 14.05 -5.86
N GLU A 331 8.24 14.31 -6.08
CA GLU A 331 7.77 15.04 -7.26
C GLU A 331 8.31 16.47 -7.30
N LEU A 332 8.33 17.16 -6.15
CA LEU A 332 8.90 18.49 -6.06
C LEU A 332 10.41 18.47 -6.38
N ARG A 333 11.15 17.43 -5.95
CA ARG A 333 12.58 17.25 -6.29
C ARG A 333 12.78 16.93 -7.78
N LEU A 334 11.93 16.10 -8.37
CA LEU A 334 11.98 15.77 -9.80
C LEU A 334 11.63 16.97 -10.70
N SER A 335 10.85 17.94 -10.20
CA SER A 335 10.68 19.24 -10.87
C SER A 335 11.99 20.02 -11.02
N GLY A 336 12.98 19.75 -10.16
CA GLY A 336 14.25 20.46 -10.10
C GLY A 336 14.20 21.77 -9.31
N LEU A 337 13.03 22.16 -8.78
CA LEU A 337 12.85 23.38 -8.00
C LEU A 337 13.55 23.32 -6.64
N VAL A 338 13.62 22.12 -6.06
CA VAL A 338 14.24 21.83 -4.77
C VAL A 338 15.30 20.74 -4.88
N VAL A 339 16.20 20.68 -3.91
CA VAL A 339 17.27 19.69 -3.81
C VAL A 339 17.34 19.13 -2.40
N GLY A 340 17.58 17.83 -2.29
CA GLY A 340 17.87 17.18 -1.02
C GLY A 340 19.35 17.34 -0.67
N LYS A 341 19.66 17.84 0.53
CA LYS A 341 21.03 17.96 1.05
C LYS A 341 21.02 17.72 2.56
N ASN A 342 21.86 16.78 3.02
CA ASN A 342 22.01 16.42 4.44
C ASN A 342 20.68 16.02 5.12
N GLY A 343 19.80 15.30 4.42
CA GLY A 343 18.49 14.90 4.96
C GLY A 343 17.46 16.02 5.01
N GLU A 344 17.71 17.16 4.35
CA GLU A 344 16.80 18.30 4.29
C GLU A 344 16.51 18.69 2.83
N LEU A 345 15.30 19.17 2.57
CA LEU A 345 14.86 19.68 1.28
C LEU A 345 14.92 21.22 1.28
N LYS A 346 15.60 21.80 0.30
CA LYS A 346 15.77 23.26 0.15
C LYS A 346 15.57 23.70 -1.29
N VAL A 347 15.27 24.99 -1.50
CA VAL A 347 15.25 25.56 -2.87
C VAL A 347 16.62 25.36 -3.52
N TYR A 348 16.64 24.87 -4.76
CA TYR A 348 17.88 24.42 -5.40
C TYR A 348 18.93 25.54 -5.49
N ASN A 349 18.52 26.73 -5.95
CA ASN A 349 19.42 27.85 -6.17
C ASN A 349 18.72 29.22 -6.01
N PRO A 350 19.49 30.31 -5.88
CA PRO A 350 18.95 31.67 -5.78
C PRO A 350 18.06 32.10 -6.96
N ILE A 351 18.38 31.72 -8.20
CA ILE A 351 17.56 32.07 -9.39
C ILE A 351 16.13 31.56 -9.21
N TYR A 352 15.97 30.30 -8.83
CA TYR A 352 14.64 29.72 -8.62
C TYR A 352 13.91 30.37 -7.46
N LYS A 353 14.62 30.69 -6.36
CA LYS A 353 14.02 31.38 -5.22
C LYS A 353 13.48 32.76 -5.60
N GLU A 354 14.14 33.45 -6.53
CA GLU A 354 13.70 34.77 -7.00
C GLU A 354 12.60 34.69 -8.06
N VAL A 355 12.64 33.69 -8.95
CA VAL A 355 11.63 33.46 -10.00
C VAL A 355 10.33 32.89 -9.40
N PHE A 356 10.43 31.79 -8.67
CA PHE A 356 9.32 31.11 -8.01
C PHE A 356 9.23 31.56 -6.55
N ASN A 357 9.14 32.86 -6.33
CA ASN A 357 9.14 33.45 -4.99
C ASN A 357 7.77 33.31 -4.29
N LEU A 358 7.70 33.74 -3.02
CA LEU A 358 6.46 33.71 -2.24
C LEU A 358 5.28 34.43 -2.93
N PRO A 359 5.43 35.65 -3.48
CA PRO A 359 4.38 36.29 -4.28
C PRO A 359 3.87 35.43 -5.44
N TRP A 360 4.77 34.78 -6.17
CA TRP A 360 4.40 33.88 -7.26
C TRP A 360 3.60 32.68 -6.75
N VAL A 361 4.04 32.03 -5.67
CA VAL A 361 3.34 30.89 -5.06
C VAL A 361 1.95 31.30 -4.56
N LYS A 362 1.83 32.46 -3.91
CA LYS A 362 0.54 32.99 -3.45
C LYS A 362 -0.43 33.20 -4.61
N ASN A 363 0.04 33.80 -5.71
CA ASN A 363 -0.78 34.01 -6.91
C ASN A 363 -1.19 32.67 -7.53
N ALA A 364 -0.25 31.73 -7.66
CA ALA A 364 -0.52 30.38 -8.15
C ALA A 364 -1.60 29.66 -7.33
N LEU A 365 -1.47 29.66 -6.00
CA LEU A 365 -2.47 29.06 -5.09
C LEU A 365 -3.83 29.79 -5.20
N ALA A 366 -3.83 31.11 -5.33
CA ALA A 366 -5.06 31.90 -5.48
C ALA A 366 -5.82 31.60 -6.77
N GLN A 367 -5.12 31.23 -7.85
CA GLN A 367 -5.74 30.80 -9.09
C GLN A 367 -6.30 29.37 -9.01
N LEU A 368 -5.73 28.52 -8.15
CA LEU A 368 -6.19 27.14 -8.01
C LEU A 368 -7.46 27.04 -7.16
N ARG A 369 -7.55 27.73 -6.02
CA ARG A 369 -8.60 27.51 -5.01
C ARG A 369 -9.63 28.64 -4.91
N PRO A 370 -10.92 28.35 -4.67
CA PRO A 370 -11.98 29.36 -4.64
C PRO A 370 -12.05 30.18 -3.34
N TYR A 371 -11.24 29.87 -2.32
CA TYR A 371 -11.29 30.46 -0.98
C TYR A 371 -9.96 31.08 -0.52
N ALA A 372 -9.10 31.46 -1.45
CA ALA A 372 -7.72 31.81 -1.15
C ALA A 372 -7.57 33.03 -0.22
N GLU A 373 -8.35 34.08 -0.46
CA GLU A 373 -8.32 35.32 0.33
C GLU A 373 -8.84 35.10 1.75
N GLN A 374 -9.94 34.35 1.90
CA GLN A 374 -10.54 34.06 3.20
C GLN A 374 -9.60 33.21 4.05
N MET A 375 -8.95 32.22 3.44
CA MET A 375 -7.98 31.39 4.12
C MET A 375 -6.71 32.16 4.53
N GLU A 376 -6.18 33.04 3.67
CA GLU A 376 -5.03 33.88 4.03
C GLU A 376 -5.38 34.82 5.20
N SER A 377 -6.59 35.40 5.17
CA SER A 377 -7.10 36.22 6.27
C SER A 377 -7.24 35.40 7.56
N TRP A 378 -7.76 34.17 7.47
CA TRP A 378 -7.89 33.25 8.59
C TRP A 378 -6.53 32.91 9.21
N LEU A 379 -5.55 32.50 8.41
CA LEU A 379 -4.19 32.21 8.90
C LEU A 379 -3.53 33.43 9.55
N THR A 380 -3.66 34.61 8.94
CA THR A 380 -3.06 35.86 9.45
C THR A 380 -3.72 36.35 10.74
N SER A 381 -5.01 36.06 10.93
CA SER A 381 -5.77 36.41 12.13
C SER A 381 -5.46 35.54 13.35
N GLY A 382 -4.61 34.51 13.22
CA GLY A 382 -4.45 33.49 14.25
C GLY A 382 -5.61 32.49 14.30
N CYS A 383 -6.20 32.19 13.14
CA CYS A 383 -7.29 31.24 12.94
C CYS A 383 -8.65 31.67 13.52
N ASP A 384 -9.07 32.93 13.36
CA ASP A 384 -10.38 33.43 13.80
C ASP A 384 -11.55 32.69 13.13
N GLU A 385 -12.40 32.05 13.94
CA GLU A 385 -13.58 31.30 13.48
C GLU A 385 -14.59 32.15 12.68
N SER A 386 -14.53 33.48 12.81
CA SER A 386 -15.39 34.40 12.04
C SER A 386 -15.09 34.39 10.53
N LEU A 387 -13.89 33.99 10.15
CA LEU A 387 -13.39 33.96 8.76
C LEU A 387 -13.55 32.59 8.07
N LEU A 388 -14.20 31.63 8.74
CA LEU A 388 -14.47 30.31 8.21
C LEU A 388 -15.62 30.33 7.18
N LEU A 389 -15.56 29.40 6.21
CA LEU A 389 -16.55 29.31 5.15
C LEU A 389 -17.90 28.82 5.66
N ARG A 390 -18.99 29.34 5.08
CA ARG A 390 -20.38 28.96 5.44
C ARG A 390 -21.27 28.89 4.20
N GLY A 391 -22.33 28.07 4.28
CA GLY A 391 -23.35 27.94 3.24
C GLY A 391 -22.75 27.64 1.86
N LYS A 392 -23.21 28.34 0.82
CA LYS A 392 -22.77 28.13 -0.57
C LYS A 392 -21.26 28.28 -0.79
N ALA A 393 -20.56 29.08 0.01
CA ALA A 393 -19.12 29.23 -0.09
C ALA A 393 -18.39 27.96 0.39
N LEU A 394 -18.88 27.33 1.46
CA LEU A 394 -18.38 26.05 1.96
C LEU A 394 -18.69 24.91 0.99
N GLU A 395 -19.90 24.85 0.44
CA GLU A 395 -20.29 23.85 -0.57
C GLU A 395 -19.38 23.89 -1.81
N LYS A 396 -19.10 25.09 -2.34
CA LYS A 396 -18.16 25.27 -3.45
C LYS A 396 -16.74 24.84 -3.11
N ALA A 397 -16.30 25.10 -1.88
CA ALA A 397 -14.97 24.74 -1.42
C ALA A 397 -14.81 23.23 -1.25
N GLN A 398 -15.83 22.54 -0.72
CA GLN A 398 -15.87 21.08 -0.63
C GLN A 398 -15.93 20.42 -2.00
N ALA A 399 -16.76 20.94 -2.91
CA ALA A 399 -16.82 20.44 -4.29
C ALA A 399 -15.50 20.64 -5.05
N TRP A 400 -14.76 21.72 -4.77
CA TRP A 400 -13.43 21.93 -5.34
C TRP A 400 -12.38 20.96 -4.75
N ALA A 401 -12.50 20.60 -3.48
CA ALA A 401 -11.57 19.74 -2.76
C ALA A 401 -11.76 18.25 -3.07
N ASP A 402 -12.95 17.86 -3.54
CA ASP A 402 -13.26 16.48 -3.89
C ASP A 402 -12.31 15.93 -4.96
N GLY A 403 -11.67 14.79 -4.65
CA GLY A 403 -10.68 14.14 -5.51
C GLY A 403 -9.36 14.89 -5.72
N LYS A 404 -9.01 15.86 -4.85
CA LYS A 404 -7.72 16.57 -4.88
C LYS A 404 -6.88 16.29 -3.64
N ASP A 405 -5.57 16.31 -3.83
CA ASP A 405 -4.61 16.23 -2.72
C ASP A 405 -4.42 17.63 -2.13
N LEU A 406 -4.89 17.81 -0.90
CA LEU A 406 -4.89 19.09 -0.22
C LEU A 406 -3.56 19.38 0.46
N SER A 407 -3.12 20.64 0.43
CA SER A 407 -2.04 21.07 1.32
C SER A 407 -2.49 20.98 2.78
N HIS A 408 -1.52 20.91 3.69
CA HIS A 408 -1.80 20.88 5.14
C HIS A 408 -2.70 22.03 5.59
N ASP A 409 -2.47 23.24 5.07
CA ASP A 409 -3.26 24.41 5.46
C ASP A 409 -4.66 24.40 4.82
N ASP A 410 -4.81 23.91 3.57
CA ASP A 410 -6.12 23.80 2.92
C ASP A 410 -7.01 22.80 3.68
N TYR A 411 -6.43 21.66 4.07
CA TYR A 411 -7.11 20.66 4.89
C TYR A 411 -7.58 21.26 6.23
N ARG A 412 -6.70 21.98 6.96
CA ARG A 412 -7.04 22.62 8.24
C ARG A 412 -8.18 23.62 8.09
N TYR A 413 -8.14 24.48 7.07
CA TYR A 413 -9.14 25.52 6.86
C TYR A 413 -10.52 24.94 6.50
N LEU A 414 -10.57 23.93 5.64
CA LEU A 414 -11.82 23.29 5.24
C LEU A 414 -12.45 22.51 6.40
N THR A 415 -11.65 21.72 7.13
CA THR A 415 -12.14 20.95 8.29
C THR A 415 -12.69 21.88 9.37
N ALA A 416 -11.97 22.97 9.69
CA ALA A 416 -12.46 23.97 10.63
C ALA A 416 -13.78 24.60 10.17
N SER A 417 -13.91 24.90 8.87
CA SER A 417 -15.12 25.48 8.29
C SER A 417 -16.32 24.53 8.36
N VAL A 418 -16.12 23.23 8.09
CA VAL A 418 -17.15 22.20 8.23
C VAL A 418 -17.60 22.07 9.68
N ALA A 419 -16.67 21.98 10.63
CA ALA A 419 -16.97 21.87 12.05
C ALA A 419 -17.77 23.09 12.56
N ALA A 420 -17.39 24.31 12.15
CA ALA A 420 -18.11 25.52 12.52
C ALA A 420 -19.51 25.59 11.89
N TYR A 421 -19.68 25.17 10.64
CA TYR A 421 -20.98 25.15 9.98
C TYR A 421 -21.94 24.15 10.64
N SER A 422 -21.46 22.94 10.95
CA SER A 422 -22.23 21.92 11.66
C SER A 422 -22.69 22.41 13.03
N ARG A 423 -21.82 23.06 13.82
CA ARG A 423 -22.19 23.64 15.13
C ARG A 423 -23.32 24.67 15.02
N ASN A 424 -23.25 25.59 14.05
CA ASN A 424 -24.25 26.65 13.91
C ASN A 424 -25.62 26.12 13.42
N ALA A 425 -25.63 25.18 12.46
CA ALA A 425 -26.87 24.57 11.97
C ALA A 425 -27.63 23.81 13.07
N VAL A 426 -26.85 23.20 13.96
CA VAL A 426 -27.29 22.49 15.15
C VAL A 426 -27.93 23.44 16.17
N GLU A 427 -27.27 24.53 16.52
CA GLU A 427 -27.82 25.52 17.47
C GLU A 427 -29.13 26.14 16.98
N GLU A 428 -29.29 26.33 15.66
CA GLU A 428 -30.51 26.88 15.08
C GLU A 428 -31.66 25.86 15.04
N ALA A 429 -31.37 24.58 14.79
CA ALA A 429 -32.35 23.50 14.89
C ALA A 429 -32.80 23.27 16.34
N GLU A 430 -31.88 23.36 17.30
CA GLU A 430 -32.19 23.24 18.73
C GLU A 430 -33.13 24.34 19.23
N ARG A 431 -32.93 25.61 18.81
CA ARG A 431 -33.83 26.71 19.20
C ARG A 431 -35.27 26.49 18.75
N LYS A 432 -35.48 25.86 17.59
CA LYS A 432 -36.82 25.52 17.09
C LYS A 432 -37.41 24.32 17.83
N ALA A 433 -36.61 23.27 18.06
CA ALA A 433 -37.05 22.07 18.77
C ALA A 433 -37.45 22.32 20.23
N VAL A 434 -36.74 23.20 20.95
CA VAL A 434 -37.04 23.55 22.35
C VAL A 434 -38.45 24.15 22.51
N SER A 435 -38.93 24.93 21.53
CA SER A 435 -40.28 25.50 21.54
C SER A 435 -41.36 24.42 21.37
N ASP A 436 -41.12 23.44 20.50
CA ASP A 436 -42.09 22.39 20.17
C ASP A 436 -42.18 21.32 21.26
N VAL A 437 -41.05 20.99 21.91
CA VAL A 437 -40.99 19.98 22.98
C VAL A 437 -41.65 20.47 24.26
N ALA A 438 -41.50 21.77 24.59
CA ALA A 438 -42.18 22.36 25.74
C ALA A 438 -43.72 22.25 25.66
N GLN A 439 -44.28 22.20 24.45
CA GLN A 439 -45.73 22.00 24.23
C GLN A 439 -46.19 20.54 24.40
N ARG A 440 -45.29 19.56 24.27
CA ARG A 440 -45.62 18.12 24.28
C ARG A 440 -45.49 17.46 25.66
N LEU A 441 -44.79 18.09 26.61
CA LEU A 441 -44.64 17.62 28.00
C LEU A 441 -45.89 17.93 28.84
N VAL A 442 -47.01 17.27 28.53
CA VAL A 442 -48.30 17.47 29.22
C VAL A 442 -48.24 16.87 30.63
N GLY A 443 -48.57 17.65 31.67
CA GLY A 443 -48.57 17.17 33.07
C GLY A 443 -47.23 17.27 33.81
N VAL A 444 -46.24 17.98 33.26
CA VAL A 444 -45.01 18.41 33.94
C VAL A 444 -45.17 19.85 34.42
N SER A 445 -44.90 20.11 35.70
CA SER A 445 -45.07 21.45 36.30
C SER A 445 -44.13 22.50 35.70
N ASN A 446 -42.90 22.13 35.33
CA ASN A 446 -41.95 23.01 34.64
C ASN A 446 -41.19 22.30 33.49
N PRO A 447 -41.74 22.29 32.25
CA PRO A 447 -41.10 21.68 31.08
C PRO A 447 -39.73 22.27 30.74
N LEU A 448 -39.50 23.56 31.03
CA LEU A 448 -38.22 24.21 30.82
C LEU A 448 -37.13 23.72 31.79
N ALA A 449 -37.51 23.30 33.01
CA ALA A 449 -36.57 22.69 33.95
C ALA A 449 -36.12 21.30 33.49
N VAL A 450 -37.02 20.49 32.90
CA VAL A 450 -36.68 19.20 32.28
C VAL A 450 -35.69 19.39 31.13
N LEU A 451 -35.98 20.32 30.20
CA LEU A 451 -35.09 20.63 29.08
C LEU A 451 -33.76 21.22 29.54
N GLY A 452 -33.77 22.07 30.58
CA GLY A 452 -32.57 22.57 31.22
C GLY A 452 -31.70 21.44 31.80
N GLN A 453 -32.32 20.45 32.44
CA GLN A 453 -31.61 19.31 32.99
C GLN A 453 -31.05 18.39 31.91
N VAL A 454 -31.84 18.08 30.87
CA VAL A 454 -31.38 17.30 29.70
C VAL A 454 -30.16 17.98 29.07
N ARG A 455 -30.25 19.29 28.81
CA ARG A 455 -29.14 20.08 28.26
C ARG A 455 -27.90 20.08 29.17
N SER A 456 -28.09 20.07 30.49
CA SER A 456 -26.97 19.98 31.44
C SER A 456 -26.21 18.65 31.32
N TRP A 457 -26.89 17.57 30.94
CA TRP A 457 -26.28 16.23 30.78
C TRP A 457 -25.65 16.04 29.40
N THR A 458 -26.29 16.54 28.34
CA THR A 458 -25.83 16.38 26.94
C THR A 458 -24.88 17.46 26.48
N GLY A 459 -24.73 18.56 27.22
CA GLY A 459 -23.93 19.71 26.82
C GLY A 459 -24.54 20.51 25.66
N GLY A 460 -25.79 20.24 25.28
CA GLY A 460 -26.41 20.84 24.09
C GLY A 460 -25.89 20.24 22.78
N GLN A 461 -25.52 18.95 22.79
CA GLN A 461 -25.22 18.24 21.55
C GLN A 461 -26.55 17.74 20.94
N PRO A 462 -26.85 18.00 19.67
CA PRO A 462 -28.20 17.92 19.09
C PRO A 462 -28.73 16.49 18.99
N ILE A 463 -27.93 15.55 18.49
CA ILE A 463 -28.36 14.17 18.30
C ILE A 463 -28.60 13.53 19.68
N LEU A 464 -27.67 13.72 20.62
CA LEU A 464 -27.79 13.20 21.97
C LEU A 464 -28.92 13.88 22.75
N THR A 465 -29.12 15.19 22.56
CA THR A 465 -30.22 15.95 23.17
C THR A 465 -31.56 15.50 22.63
N ASP A 466 -31.72 15.34 21.31
CA ASP A 466 -32.97 14.84 20.72
C ASP A 466 -33.28 13.42 21.20
N LYS A 467 -32.32 12.49 21.13
CA LYS A 467 -32.52 11.11 21.61
C LYS A 467 -32.94 11.07 23.09
N LEU A 468 -32.28 11.86 23.94
CA LEU A 468 -32.62 11.92 25.36
C LEU A 468 -33.98 12.61 25.60
N VAL A 469 -34.35 13.63 24.82
CA VAL A 469 -35.69 14.24 24.83
C VAL A 469 -36.76 13.23 24.40
N GLN A 470 -36.56 12.48 23.32
CA GLN A 470 -37.49 11.43 22.89
C GLN A 470 -37.63 10.37 23.97
N PHE A 471 -36.54 10.01 24.65
CA PHE A 471 -36.57 9.05 25.75
C PHE A 471 -37.38 9.56 26.95
N VAL A 472 -37.22 10.84 27.29
CA VAL A 472 -37.99 11.53 28.32
C VAL A 472 -39.48 11.56 27.95
N LEU A 473 -39.83 11.88 26.70
CA LEU A 473 -41.22 11.90 26.23
C LEU A 473 -41.86 10.49 26.27
N ASN A 474 -41.12 9.46 25.85
CA ASN A 474 -41.63 8.09 25.78
C ASN A 474 -41.71 7.40 27.15
N SER A 475 -40.96 7.89 28.14
CA SER A 475 -40.92 7.32 29.50
C SER A 475 -41.93 7.98 30.45
N GLN A 476 -42.66 9.00 29.99
CA GLN A 476 -43.65 9.71 30.81
C GLN A 476 -44.94 8.89 30.95
N SER A 477 -45.13 8.26 32.11
CA SER A 477 -46.33 7.48 32.43
C SER A 477 -47.27 8.17 33.45
N HIS A 478 -46.77 9.14 34.23
CA HIS A 478 -47.51 9.81 35.31
C HIS A 478 -47.13 11.30 35.46
N PRO A 479 -47.97 12.16 36.07
CA PRO A 479 -47.66 13.57 36.31
C PRO A 479 -46.48 13.74 37.27
N ILE A 480 -45.52 14.59 36.91
CA ILE A 480 -44.32 14.83 37.72
C ILE A 480 -44.56 16.05 38.59
N LYS A 481 -44.43 15.88 39.90
CA LYS A 481 -44.58 16.97 40.87
C LYS A 481 -43.42 17.96 40.73
N GLU A 482 -43.75 19.24 40.79
CA GLU A 482 -42.82 20.36 40.84
C GLU A 482 -41.67 20.12 41.84
N GLY A 483 -40.43 20.27 41.36
CA GLY A 483 -39.20 20.07 42.12
C GLY A 483 -38.55 18.68 41.96
N ASN A 484 -39.22 17.72 41.32
CA ASN A 484 -38.67 16.36 41.08
C ASN A 484 -38.19 16.13 39.64
N GLU A 485 -38.35 17.10 38.75
CA GLU A 485 -38.01 17.00 37.32
C GLU A 485 -36.53 16.65 37.09
N ALA A 486 -35.63 17.28 37.86
CA ALA A 486 -34.20 17.04 37.72
C ALA A 486 -33.79 15.62 38.11
N LYS A 487 -34.41 15.09 39.18
CA LYS A 487 -34.18 13.73 39.67
C LYS A 487 -34.69 12.68 38.69
N TRP A 488 -35.86 12.94 38.10
CA TRP A 488 -36.43 12.05 37.09
C TRP A 488 -35.57 11.96 35.82
N VAL A 489 -35.10 13.08 35.29
CA VAL A 489 -34.18 13.08 34.13
C VAL A 489 -32.87 12.37 34.48
N GLU A 490 -32.36 12.55 35.70
CA GLU A 490 -31.16 11.86 36.17
C GLU A 490 -31.35 10.34 36.23
N GLU A 491 -32.48 9.84 36.74
CA GLU A 491 -32.79 8.39 36.75
C GLU A 491 -32.82 7.80 35.33
N LEU A 492 -33.40 8.51 34.35
CA LEU A 492 -33.41 8.10 32.95
C LEU A 492 -32.01 8.12 32.32
N VAL A 493 -31.22 9.16 32.58
CA VAL A 493 -29.83 9.25 32.09
C VAL A 493 -28.97 8.12 32.69
N GLN A 494 -29.12 7.80 33.97
CA GLN A 494 -28.40 6.69 34.59
C GLN A 494 -28.80 5.35 33.99
N PHE A 495 -30.09 5.15 33.71
CA PHE A 495 -30.55 3.95 33.00
C PHE A 495 -29.91 3.85 31.60
N MET A 496 -29.84 4.95 30.85
CA MET A 496 -29.19 4.98 29.54
C MET A 496 -27.68 4.69 29.65
N ILE A 497 -26.98 5.29 30.61
CA ILE A 497 -25.54 5.06 30.83
C ILE A 497 -25.26 3.61 31.20
N ASN A 498 -26.07 2.99 32.06
CA ASN A 498 -25.86 1.60 32.47
C ASN A 498 -26.14 0.59 31.35
N ASN A 499 -26.95 0.97 30.35
CA ASN A 499 -27.34 0.11 29.23
C ASN A 499 -26.85 0.68 27.89
N TRP A 500 -25.76 1.46 27.91
CA TRP A 500 -25.35 2.24 26.74
C TRP A 500 -24.90 1.38 25.56
N GLU A 501 -24.49 0.13 25.80
CA GLU A 501 -24.09 -0.82 24.76
C GLU A 501 -25.28 -1.46 24.04
N THR A 502 -26.46 -1.49 24.65
CA THR A 502 -27.61 -2.25 24.14
C THR A 502 -28.85 -1.40 23.88
N HIS A 503 -29.02 -0.30 24.61
CA HIS A 503 -30.23 0.53 24.52
C HIS A 503 -30.22 1.45 23.30
N VAL A 504 -31.36 1.56 22.60
CA VAL A 504 -31.49 2.33 21.34
C VAL A 504 -31.20 3.83 21.48
N VAL A 505 -31.47 4.40 22.66
CA VAL A 505 -31.24 5.83 22.95
C VAL A 505 -29.75 6.17 23.03
N ALA A 506 -28.90 5.19 23.35
CA ALA A 506 -27.45 5.34 23.47
C ALA A 506 -26.69 5.09 22.17
N GLU A 507 -27.39 4.91 21.04
CA GLU A 507 -26.78 4.70 19.72
C GLU A 507 -25.71 5.74 19.33
N PRO A 508 -25.87 7.06 19.63
CA PRO A 508 -24.81 8.05 19.37
C PRO A 508 -23.51 7.79 20.14
N LEU A 509 -23.58 7.13 21.30
CA LEU A 509 -22.40 6.76 22.09
C LEU A 509 -21.66 5.60 21.43
N ARG A 510 -22.39 4.61 20.91
CA ARG A 510 -21.77 3.47 20.22
C ARG A 510 -21.07 3.90 18.93
N LYS A 511 -21.65 4.82 18.16
CA LYS A 511 -20.98 5.40 16.99
C LYS A 511 -19.63 6.04 17.31
N ILE A 512 -19.53 6.75 18.42
CA ILE A 512 -18.25 7.35 18.86
C ILE A 512 -17.28 6.25 19.29
N ARG A 513 -17.74 5.22 20.00
CA ARG A 513 -16.92 4.06 20.37
C ARG A 513 -16.36 3.37 19.13
N ASP A 514 -17.23 2.98 18.20
CA ASP A 514 -16.87 2.19 17.02
C ASP A 514 -15.86 2.98 16.17
N TYR A 515 -16.10 4.28 15.98
CA TYR A 515 -15.14 5.16 15.32
C TYR A 515 -13.75 5.20 15.99
N LEU A 516 -13.69 5.20 17.33
CA LEU A 516 -12.42 5.22 18.08
C LEU A 516 -11.69 3.88 18.08
N LEU A 517 -12.40 2.77 17.87
CA LEU A 517 -11.86 1.41 18.00
C LEU A 517 -11.59 0.71 16.67
N THR A 518 -12.44 0.90 15.66
CA THR A 518 -12.38 0.13 14.40
C THR A 518 -12.12 1.00 13.17
N ASP A 519 -12.69 2.21 13.12
CA ASP A 519 -12.74 2.97 11.87
C ASP A 519 -11.61 4.00 11.73
N ASN A 520 -10.78 4.16 12.77
CA ASN A 520 -9.70 5.14 12.80
C ASN A 520 -8.31 4.50 13.01
N PRO A 521 -7.39 4.58 12.01
CA PRO A 521 -6.04 4.02 12.10
C PRO A 521 -5.14 4.71 13.15
N ARG A 522 -5.60 5.81 13.78
CA ARG A 522 -4.93 6.54 14.87
C ARG A 522 -5.68 6.44 16.20
N GLY A 523 -6.58 5.46 16.36
CA GLY A 523 -7.42 5.27 17.54
C GLY A 523 -6.65 5.28 18.86
N TYR A 524 -5.47 4.66 18.91
CA TYR A 524 -4.61 4.66 20.10
C TYR A 524 -4.13 6.06 20.51
N GLN A 525 -3.62 6.86 19.56
CA GLN A 525 -3.11 8.21 19.84
C GLN A 525 -4.24 9.17 20.23
N ILE A 526 -5.41 8.99 19.62
CA ILE A 526 -6.63 9.76 19.94
C ILE A 526 -7.09 9.43 21.37
N LEU A 527 -7.15 8.14 21.73
CA LEU A 527 -7.52 7.69 23.08
C LEU A 527 -6.52 8.13 24.14
N GLU A 528 -5.23 8.12 23.84
CA GLU A 528 -4.18 8.60 24.75
C GLU A 528 -4.28 10.13 24.97
N THR A 529 -4.56 10.88 23.91
CA THR A 529 -4.82 12.33 24.00
C THR A 529 -6.07 12.60 24.84
N TYR A 530 -7.13 11.82 24.63
CA TYR A 530 -8.36 11.91 25.41
C TYR A 530 -8.15 11.52 26.89
N ARG A 531 -7.31 10.51 27.18
CA ARG A 531 -6.90 10.13 28.53
C ARG A 531 -6.25 11.28 29.27
N GLN A 532 -5.38 12.04 28.61
CA GLN A 532 -4.73 13.23 29.19
C GLN A 532 -5.75 14.33 29.52
N ILE A 533 -6.74 14.55 28.64
CA ILE A 533 -7.83 15.51 28.85
C ILE A 533 -8.68 15.11 30.07
N LEU A 534 -9.02 13.82 30.21
CA LEU A 534 -9.72 13.28 31.38
C LEU A 534 -8.92 13.45 32.68
N HIS A 535 -7.62 13.14 32.65
CA HIS A 535 -6.75 13.23 33.82
C HIS A 535 -6.56 14.67 34.34
N ARG A 536 -6.40 15.64 33.41
CA ARG A 536 -6.09 17.03 33.74
C ARG A 536 -7.32 17.92 33.86
N LYS A 537 -8.51 17.40 33.57
CA LYS A 537 -9.79 18.16 33.46
C LYS A 537 -9.68 19.35 32.50
N GLY A 538 -8.83 19.24 31.48
CA GLY A 538 -8.46 20.34 30.60
C GLY A 538 -7.02 20.26 30.11
N VAL A 539 -6.79 20.36 28.79
CA VAL A 539 -5.45 20.47 28.18
C VAL A 539 -5.42 21.69 27.26
N ALA A 540 -4.30 22.40 27.18
CA ALA A 540 -4.15 23.52 26.25
C ALA A 540 -4.27 23.00 24.80
N SER A 541 -5.03 23.70 23.96
CA SER A 541 -5.19 23.34 22.55
C SER A 541 -3.87 23.60 21.82
N ASP A 542 -3.23 22.55 21.30
CA ASP A 542 -2.01 22.60 20.49
C ASP A 542 -2.28 22.32 18.99
N GLU A 543 -3.54 22.02 18.65
CA GLU A 543 -4.01 21.74 17.29
C GLU A 543 -3.36 20.51 16.63
N SER A 544 -2.90 19.56 17.44
CA SER A 544 -2.46 18.27 16.92
C SER A 544 -3.59 17.58 16.13
N PRO A 545 -3.27 16.73 15.14
CA PRO A 545 -4.27 15.97 14.39
C PRO A 545 -5.24 15.20 15.30
N GLU A 546 -4.76 14.67 16.42
CA GLU A 546 -5.54 13.93 17.40
C GLU A 546 -6.53 14.84 18.14
N GLN A 547 -6.10 16.05 18.52
CA GLN A 547 -6.97 17.05 19.14
C GLN A 547 -8.07 17.54 18.18
N LEU A 548 -7.72 17.73 16.90
CA LEU A 548 -8.67 18.11 15.87
C LEU A 548 -9.69 16.99 15.60
N GLU A 549 -9.26 15.73 15.63
CA GLU A 549 -10.18 14.59 15.47
C GLU A 549 -11.14 14.46 16.66
N LEU A 550 -10.65 14.63 17.89
CA LEU A 550 -11.50 14.66 19.10
C LEU A 550 -12.54 15.79 19.05
N LEU A 551 -12.19 16.94 18.48
CA LEU A 551 -13.11 18.05 18.22
C LEU A 551 -14.11 17.72 17.10
N ASN A 552 -13.67 17.05 16.03
CA ASN A 552 -14.47 16.66 14.88
C ASN A 552 -15.59 15.68 15.27
N ILE A 553 -15.25 14.64 16.04
CA ILE A 553 -16.24 13.66 16.56
C ILE A 553 -17.10 14.24 17.70
N GLY A 554 -16.76 15.44 18.19
CA GLY A 554 -17.51 16.15 19.22
C GLY A 554 -17.33 15.60 20.63
N LEU A 555 -16.35 14.73 20.88
CA LEU A 555 -16.06 14.15 22.20
C LEU A 555 -15.45 15.19 23.17
N VAL A 556 -14.71 16.17 22.62
CA VAL A 556 -14.18 17.32 23.37
C VAL A 556 -14.61 18.65 22.75
N VAL A 557 -14.56 19.71 23.56
CA VAL A 557 -14.87 21.10 23.17
C VAL A 557 -13.76 22.04 23.65
N LYS A 558 -13.46 23.06 22.84
CA LYS A 558 -12.51 24.13 23.20
C LYS A 558 -13.23 25.21 24.00
N GLN A 559 -12.86 25.39 25.26
CA GLN A 559 -13.37 26.44 26.16
C GLN A 559 -12.20 27.20 26.80
N GLN A 560 -12.16 28.52 26.64
CA GLN A 560 -11.11 29.39 27.20
C GLN A 560 -9.68 28.93 26.86
N GLY A 561 -9.47 28.44 25.64
CA GLY A 561 -8.16 27.96 25.17
C GLY A 561 -7.77 26.55 25.62
N GLN A 562 -8.63 25.86 26.37
CA GLN A 562 -8.42 24.48 26.83
C GLN A 562 -9.46 23.53 26.23
N LEU A 563 -9.05 22.32 25.87
CA LEU A 563 -9.92 21.22 25.48
C LEU A 563 -10.46 20.53 26.73
N LYS A 564 -11.78 20.37 26.80
CA LYS A 564 -12.50 19.67 27.87
C LYS A 564 -13.49 18.68 27.27
N VAL A 565 -13.85 17.64 28.01
CA VAL A 565 -14.90 16.70 27.58
C VAL A 565 -16.20 17.45 27.32
N SER A 566 -16.86 17.18 26.19
CA SER A 566 -17.98 17.98 25.70
C SER A 566 -19.21 17.95 26.61
N ASN A 567 -19.46 16.83 27.32
CA ASN A 567 -20.61 16.70 28.20
C ASN A 567 -20.44 15.64 29.30
N ARG A 568 -21.38 15.64 30.26
CA ARG A 568 -21.37 14.77 31.44
C ARG A 568 -21.65 13.29 31.11
N ILE A 569 -22.37 13.00 30.02
CA ILE A 569 -22.62 11.63 29.58
C ILE A 569 -21.33 10.99 29.06
N TYR A 570 -20.58 11.70 28.22
CA TYR A 570 -19.27 11.24 27.70
C TYR A 570 -18.26 11.03 28.81
N GLU A 571 -18.20 11.94 29.78
CA GLU A 571 -17.32 11.80 30.95
C GLU A 571 -17.65 10.55 31.79
N LYS A 572 -18.92 10.11 31.79
CA LYS A 572 -19.38 8.92 32.53
C LYS A 572 -19.20 7.62 31.75
N VAL A 573 -19.44 7.65 30.44
CA VAL A 573 -19.38 6.47 29.56
C VAL A 573 -17.95 6.20 29.12
N PHE A 574 -17.29 7.18 28.49
CA PHE A 574 -15.88 7.13 28.11
C PHE A 574 -15.01 7.65 29.25
N ASN A 575 -15.16 7.03 30.41
CA ASN A 575 -14.42 7.43 31.61
C ASN A 575 -12.98 6.88 31.59
N LEU A 576 -12.18 7.30 32.57
CA LEU A 576 -10.77 6.91 32.66
C LEU A 576 -10.57 5.38 32.78
N SER A 577 -11.49 4.67 33.43
CA SER A 577 -11.43 3.21 33.55
C SER A 577 -11.59 2.55 32.19
N TRP A 578 -12.62 2.96 31.44
CA TRP A 578 -12.88 2.46 30.09
C TRP A 578 -11.70 2.75 29.15
N VAL A 579 -11.19 3.98 29.14
CA VAL A 579 -10.04 4.35 28.29
C VAL A 579 -8.79 3.55 28.64
N ASN A 580 -8.50 3.35 29.93
CA ASN A 580 -7.34 2.57 30.36
C ASN A 580 -7.47 1.09 30.00
N GLU A 581 -8.67 0.51 30.11
CA GLU A 581 -8.94 -0.88 29.73
C GLU A 581 -8.72 -1.10 28.23
N ILE A 582 -9.25 -0.20 27.40
CA ILE A 582 -9.03 -0.23 25.96
C ILE A 582 -7.56 -0.02 25.61
N LEU A 583 -6.87 0.95 26.21
CA LEU A 583 -5.45 1.20 25.94
C LEU A 583 -4.56 0.04 26.39
N ALA A 584 -4.90 -0.65 27.48
CA ALA A 584 -4.18 -1.84 27.94
C ALA A 584 -4.32 -3.00 26.95
N ASN A 585 -5.50 -3.14 26.33
CA ASN A 585 -5.74 -4.12 25.27
C ASN A 585 -5.05 -3.76 23.94
N LEU A 586 -4.52 -2.53 23.81
CA LEU A 586 -3.80 -2.05 22.63
C LEU A 586 -2.26 -2.08 22.78
N GLN A 587 -1.68 -2.58 23.89
CA GLN A 587 -0.22 -2.67 24.11
C GLN A 587 0.36 -4.07 23.75
N PRO A 588 1.52 -4.16 23.05
CA PRO A 588 2.08 -5.46 22.65
C PRO A 588 2.60 -6.35 23.80
N TYR A 589 3.10 -5.76 24.90
CA TYR A 589 3.80 -6.51 25.98
C TYR A 589 3.18 -6.35 27.38
N ALA A 590 2.00 -5.74 27.51
CA ALA A 590 1.35 -5.44 28.79
C ALA A 590 1.15 -6.66 29.69
N LYS A 591 0.84 -7.82 29.10
CA LYS A 591 0.59 -9.07 29.84
C LYS A 591 1.84 -9.56 30.58
N LYS A 592 3.01 -9.53 29.93
CA LYS A 592 4.29 -9.95 30.52
C LYS A 592 4.81 -8.95 31.57
N LEU A 593 4.67 -7.66 31.30
CA LEU A 593 5.01 -6.60 32.26
C LEU A 593 4.21 -6.77 33.57
N ASN A 594 2.89 -6.95 33.48
CA ASN A 594 2.04 -7.14 34.66
C ASN A 594 2.38 -8.43 35.42
N ALA A 595 2.66 -9.53 34.72
CA ALA A 595 3.09 -10.78 35.35
C ALA A 595 4.43 -10.62 36.09
N TRP A 596 5.39 -9.89 35.50
CA TRP A 596 6.68 -9.61 36.11
C TRP A 596 6.57 -8.72 37.35
N LEU A 597 5.76 -7.66 37.30
CA LEU A 597 5.50 -6.78 38.45
C LEU A 597 4.84 -7.54 39.61
N ASN A 598 3.86 -8.39 39.30
CA ASN A 598 3.18 -9.23 40.29
C ASN A 598 4.10 -10.27 40.94
N SER A 599 5.24 -10.58 40.31
CA SER A 599 6.28 -11.45 40.88
C SER A 599 7.26 -10.73 41.83
N ASN A 600 7.05 -9.44 42.13
CA ASN A 600 8.04 -8.59 42.82
C ASN A 600 9.41 -8.59 42.12
N TYR A 601 9.40 -8.49 40.78
CA TYR A 601 10.62 -8.46 39.93
C TYR A 601 11.47 -9.75 39.98
N GLN A 602 10.93 -10.86 40.50
CA GLN A 602 11.70 -12.10 40.70
C GLN A 602 11.59 -13.06 39.51
N ASP A 603 10.45 -13.08 38.82
CA ASP A 603 10.21 -14.04 37.75
C ASP A 603 10.82 -13.58 36.42
N LYS A 604 12.11 -13.88 36.25
CA LYS A 604 12.88 -13.55 35.04
C LYS A 604 12.36 -14.21 33.77
N SER A 605 11.49 -15.23 33.86
CA SER A 605 10.89 -15.85 32.68
C SER A 605 9.89 -14.95 31.96
N GLN A 606 9.40 -13.91 32.65
CA GLN A 606 8.48 -12.92 32.09
C GLN A 606 9.19 -11.76 31.37
N LEU A 607 10.53 -11.72 31.40
CA LEU A 607 11.33 -10.70 30.71
C LEU A 607 11.42 -10.99 29.21
N LEU A 608 11.54 -9.93 28.40
CA LEU A 608 11.53 -10.00 26.93
C LEU A 608 12.92 -10.32 26.38
N PHE A 609 12.99 -11.05 25.27
CA PHE A 609 14.24 -11.38 24.56
C PHE A 609 14.03 -11.46 23.05
N GLY A 610 15.11 -11.33 22.27
CA GLY A 610 15.08 -11.42 20.81
C GLY A 610 14.11 -10.44 20.14
N GLN A 611 13.25 -10.95 19.26
CA GLN A 611 12.32 -10.13 18.48
C GLN A 611 11.25 -9.44 19.35
N GLU A 612 10.73 -10.10 20.38
CA GLU A 612 9.76 -9.48 21.31
C GLU A 612 10.36 -8.25 22.01
N LEU A 613 11.64 -8.34 22.41
CA LEU A 613 12.37 -7.19 22.96
C LEU A 613 12.58 -6.11 21.89
N GLY A 614 12.90 -6.49 20.66
CA GLY A 614 13.04 -5.56 19.53
C GLY A 614 11.76 -4.77 19.23
N GLU A 615 10.61 -5.44 19.23
CA GLU A 615 9.29 -4.84 19.02
C GLU A 615 8.88 -3.95 20.21
N ALA A 616 9.12 -4.40 21.44
CA ALA A 616 8.88 -3.61 22.63
C ALA A 616 9.76 -2.34 22.68
N LEU A 617 11.02 -2.42 22.26
CA LEU A 617 11.93 -1.27 22.19
C LEU A 617 11.57 -0.31 21.06
N ASN A 618 11.14 -0.82 19.90
CA ASN A 618 10.62 0.01 18.82
C ASN A 618 9.33 0.72 19.23
N TRP A 619 8.42 0.02 19.90
CA TRP A 619 7.21 0.61 20.47
C TRP A 619 7.53 1.68 21.51
N ALA A 620 8.54 1.44 22.37
CA ALA A 620 8.96 2.36 23.42
C ALA A 620 9.74 3.59 22.89
N ASN A 621 10.24 3.54 21.66
CA ASN A 621 11.09 4.59 21.09
C ASN A 621 10.31 5.92 20.97
N ASN A 622 10.91 7.02 21.43
CA ASN A 622 10.30 8.35 21.53
C ASN A 622 9.09 8.49 22.47
N ARG A 623 8.84 7.55 23.39
CA ARG A 623 7.76 7.63 24.41
C ARG A 623 8.33 7.86 25.80
N VAL A 624 7.59 8.58 26.65
CA VAL A 624 7.94 8.77 28.07
C VAL A 624 7.42 7.55 28.85
N LEU A 625 8.34 6.71 29.32
CA LEU A 625 8.04 5.48 30.07
C LEU A 625 7.98 5.75 31.59
N GLN A 626 7.20 4.95 32.32
CA GLN A 626 7.22 4.93 33.78
C GLN A 626 8.47 4.20 34.33
N GLU A 627 8.84 4.45 35.58
CA GLU A 627 10.07 3.88 36.19
C GLU A 627 10.04 2.34 36.17
N GLU A 628 8.87 1.74 36.38
CA GLU A 628 8.65 0.29 36.37
C GLU A 628 8.84 -0.32 34.97
N GLU A 629 8.44 0.41 33.93
CA GLU A 629 8.59 0.01 32.52
C GLU A 629 10.04 0.14 32.05
N GLN A 630 10.73 1.21 32.44
CA GLN A 630 12.16 1.37 32.17
C GLN A 630 12.94 0.21 32.77
N ARG A 631 12.63 -0.14 34.03
CA ARG A 631 13.27 -1.26 34.72
C ARG A 631 12.98 -2.61 34.06
N PHE A 632 11.74 -2.86 33.63
CA PHE A 632 11.38 -4.08 32.90
C PHE A 632 12.15 -4.23 31.59
N LEU A 633 12.30 -3.15 30.82
CA LEU A 633 13.03 -3.18 29.55
C LEU A 633 14.55 -3.27 29.75
N GLU A 634 15.11 -2.67 30.80
CA GLU A 634 16.53 -2.80 31.16
C GLU A 634 16.90 -4.20 31.64
N ASP A 635 16.05 -4.82 32.48
CA ASP A 635 16.26 -6.20 32.94
C ASP A 635 16.08 -7.20 31.79
N SER A 636 15.17 -6.91 30.85
CA SER A 636 14.98 -7.69 29.61
C SER A 636 16.20 -7.61 28.68
N LYS A 637 16.77 -6.41 28.47
CA LYS A 637 18.03 -6.24 27.71
C LYS A 637 19.19 -7.03 28.33
N SER A 638 19.33 -6.96 29.65
CA SER A 638 20.43 -7.59 30.36
C SER A 638 20.43 -9.12 30.23
N ILE A 639 19.25 -9.74 30.18
CA ILE A 639 19.10 -11.18 29.96
C ILE A 639 19.38 -11.57 28.51
N ASP A 640 18.89 -10.78 27.56
CA ASP A 640 19.10 -11.03 26.12
C ASP A 640 20.60 -10.99 25.76
N GLU A 641 21.35 -10.02 26.32
CA GLU A 641 22.80 -9.94 26.14
C GLU A 641 23.56 -11.18 26.69
N LEU A 642 23.12 -11.72 27.83
CA LEU A 642 23.69 -12.94 28.41
C LEU A 642 23.42 -14.18 27.54
N LEU A 643 22.22 -14.28 26.96
CA LEU A 643 21.84 -15.37 26.06
C LEU A 643 22.65 -15.33 24.75
N GLN A 644 22.82 -14.14 24.16
CA GLN A 644 23.62 -13.96 22.95
C GLN A 644 25.10 -14.27 23.18
N ALA A 645 25.65 -13.91 24.34
CA ALA A 645 27.03 -14.25 24.72
C ALA A 645 27.22 -15.78 24.84
N HIS A 646 26.24 -16.49 25.40
CA HIS A 646 26.28 -17.95 25.53
C HIS A 646 26.24 -18.66 24.16
N LEU A 647 25.37 -18.21 23.25
CA LEU A 647 25.25 -18.74 21.88
C LEU A 647 26.53 -18.57 21.07
N LYS A 648 27.25 -17.46 21.25
CA LYS A 648 28.52 -17.19 20.57
C LYS A 648 29.66 -18.07 21.06
N TYR A 649 29.64 -18.46 22.34
CA TYR A 649 30.62 -19.39 22.93
C TYR A 649 30.43 -20.82 22.40
N THR A 650 29.20 -21.31 22.34
CA THR A 650 28.88 -22.67 21.85
C THR A 650 29.18 -22.84 20.35
N GLN A 651 28.89 -21.83 19.52
CA GLN A 651 29.24 -21.87 18.08
C GLN A 651 30.76 -21.95 17.82
N LYS A 652 31.58 -21.39 18.70
CA LYS A 652 33.05 -21.42 18.56
C LYS A 652 33.65 -22.79 18.95
N SER A 653 33.00 -23.53 19.84
CA SER A 653 33.43 -24.86 20.29
C SER A 653 33.16 -25.96 19.26
N ILE A 654 32.20 -25.78 18.34
CA ILE A 654 31.74 -26.81 17.41
C ILE A 654 32.58 -26.85 16.11
N LYS A 655 33.29 -25.77 15.74
CA LYS A 655 34.05 -25.70 14.47
C LYS A 655 35.40 -26.42 14.46
N ALA A 656 35.92 -26.85 15.60
CA ALA A 656 37.24 -27.50 15.70
C ALA A 656 37.33 -28.98 15.21
N PRO A 657 36.31 -29.85 15.33
CA PRO A 657 36.45 -31.27 14.98
C PRO A 657 36.14 -31.64 13.51
N ILE A 658 35.50 -30.76 12.74
CA ILE A 658 34.92 -31.10 11.42
C ILE A 658 36.00 -31.30 10.33
N ASN A 659 37.17 -30.66 10.46
CA ASN A 659 38.23 -30.76 9.45
C ASN A 659 38.99 -32.10 9.41
N LEU A 660 38.82 -33.00 10.39
CA LEU A 660 39.49 -34.32 10.38
C LEU A 660 38.71 -35.42 9.63
N TYR A 661 37.43 -35.23 9.32
CA TYR A 661 36.55 -36.30 8.84
C TYR A 661 36.43 -36.44 7.30
N LEU A 662 36.95 -35.48 6.52
CA LEU A 662 36.73 -35.42 5.07
C LEU A 662 37.68 -36.26 4.20
N SER A 663 38.70 -36.93 4.77
CA SER A 663 39.71 -37.65 3.98
C SER A 663 39.46 -39.15 3.75
N SER A 664 38.44 -39.76 4.36
CA SER A 664 38.22 -41.23 4.35
C SER A 664 37.08 -41.72 3.45
N TYR A 665 36.26 -40.82 2.91
CA TYR A 665 35.01 -41.18 2.22
C TYR A 665 35.18 -41.75 0.80
N TRP A 666 36.32 -41.48 0.13
CA TRP A 666 36.58 -41.90 -1.26
C TRP A 666 36.98 -43.38 -1.41
N ILE A 667 37.30 -44.08 -0.32
CA ILE A 667 37.78 -45.48 -0.36
C ILE A 667 36.62 -46.48 -0.29
N VAL A 668 35.48 -46.10 0.30
CA VAL A 668 34.37 -47.01 0.61
C VAL A 668 33.41 -47.21 -0.58
N THR A 669 33.27 -46.19 -1.43
CA THR A 669 32.34 -46.22 -2.57
C THR A 669 32.75 -47.18 -3.69
N ALA A 670 34.04 -47.52 -3.81
CA ALA A 670 34.53 -48.46 -4.82
C ALA A 670 34.21 -49.96 -4.49
N LEU A 671 33.91 -50.28 -3.23
CA LEU A 671 33.71 -51.67 -2.77
C LEU A 671 32.25 -52.14 -2.85
N LEU A 672 31.28 -51.24 -2.82
CA LEU A 672 29.85 -51.59 -2.68
C LEU A 672 29.15 -51.95 -4.00
N VAL A 673 29.70 -51.57 -5.16
CA VAL A 673 29.10 -51.89 -6.47
C VAL A 673 29.30 -53.37 -6.86
N ALA A 674 30.25 -54.06 -6.22
CA ALA A 674 30.61 -55.43 -6.60
C ALA A 674 29.73 -56.54 -5.97
N LEU A 675 28.86 -56.25 -4.99
CA LEU A 675 28.30 -57.32 -4.12
C LEU A 675 26.77 -57.52 -4.14
N GLY A 676 26.00 -56.78 -4.93
CA GLY A 676 24.52 -56.75 -4.81
C GLY A 676 23.69 -57.62 -5.75
N ILE A 677 24.29 -58.55 -6.53
CA ILE A 677 23.56 -59.59 -7.25
C ILE A 677 23.59 -60.85 -6.39
N LEU A 678 22.55 -61.12 -5.57
CA LEU A 678 22.17 -62.44 -5.04
C LEU A 678 21.06 -62.31 -3.95
N LEU A 679 19.83 -62.74 -4.30
CA LEU A 679 18.77 -63.34 -3.44
C LEU A 679 18.16 -62.48 -2.29
N GLY A 680 16.87 -62.48 -1.95
CA GLY A 680 15.72 -63.34 -2.27
C GLY A 680 14.91 -63.70 -0.99
N PHE A 681 13.69 -63.15 -0.83
CA PHE A 681 12.45 -63.67 -0.19
C PHE A 681 12.39 -64.23 1.29
N VAL A 682 11.55 -63.56 2.12
CA VAL A 682 10.36 -64.05 2.90
C VAL A 682 10.38 -64.57 4.38
N ILE A 683 9.52 -63.89 5.20
CA ILE A 683 8.65 -64.22 6.39
C ILE A 683 9.24 -64.47 7.82
N GLY A 684 8.73 -63.68 8.81
CA GLY A 684 7.97 -64.24 9.97
C GLY A 684 8.38 -64.01 11.45
N SER A 685 7.81 -62.96 12.08
CA SER A 685 7.26 -62.85 13.47
C SER A 685 8.08 -62.94 14.80
N ASN A 686 7.96 -61.82 15.58
CA ASN A 686 7.80 -61.58 17.04
C ASN A 686 8.84 -62.00 18.11
N SER A 687 9.44 -61.02 18.82
CA SER A 687 8.98 -60.46 20.13
C SER A 687 10.06 -59.68 20.93
N ASN A 688 9.68 -58.49 21.42
CA ASN A 688 10.10 -57.71 22.62
C ASN A 688 11.59 -57.57 23.06
N LYS A 689 12.08 -56.30 23.10
CA LYS A 689 12.41 -55.49 24.31
C LYS A 689 13.23 -54.21 23.91
N ASN A 690 12.81 -53.04 24.40
CA ASN A 690 13.55 -51.75 24.40
C ASN A 690 14.49 -51.68 25.64
N PRO A 691 15.45 -50.72 25.83
CA PRO A 691 15.54 -49.37 25.24
C PRO A 691 16.97 -48.87 24.85
N ASP A 692 17.08 -47.78 24.06
CA ASP A 692 17.83 -46.54 24.35
C ASP A 692 18.30 -45.73 23.10
N SER A 693 17.88 -44.46 23.09
CA SER A 693 18.50 -43.23 22.54
C SER A 693 19.13 -43.20 21.13
N THR A 694 18.45 -42.51 20.20
CA THR A 694 19.04 -41.70 19.11
C THR A 694 18.20 -40.41 18.90
N PRO A 695 18.82 -39.27 18.52
CA PRO A 695 18.12 -38.02 18.21
C PRO A 695 17.39 -38.12 16.85
N PRO A 696 16.29 -37.37 16.62
CA PRO A 696 15.49 -37.53 15.42
C PRO A 696 16.19 -36.96 14.18
N SER A 697 16.23 -37.80 13.17
CA SER A 697 16.43 -37.52 11.76
C SER A 697 15.43 -36.51 11.22
N THR A 698 15.86 -35.72 10.24
CA THR A 698 15.03 -34.97 9.28
C THR A 698 13.82 -35.81 8.84
N PRO A 699 12.58 -35.27 8.77
CA PRO A 699 11.44 -36.05 8.31
C PRO A 699 11.65 -36.45 6.84
N ALA A 700 11.58 -37.76 6.57
CA ALA A 700 11.56 -38.28 5.20
C ALA A 700 10.22 -37.94 4.54
N LYS A 701 10.23 -37.60 3.23
CA LYS A 701 9.03 -37.52 2.40
C LYS A 701 8.24 -38.83 2.52
N LEU A 702 6.95 -38.76 2.86
CA LEU A 702 6.04 -39.90 2.81
C LEU A 702 5.48 -40.02 1.39
N ASP A 703 6.00 -40.96 0.60
CA ASP A 703 5.33 -41.39 -0.62
C ASP A 703 4.14 -42.30 -0.22
N VAL A 704 2.97 -41.71 -0.02
CA VAL A 704 1.70 -42.44 0.03
C VAL A 704 0.88 -42.03 -1.20
N GLU A 705 1.15 -42.66 -2.33
CA GLU A 705 0.23 -42.61 -3.49
C GLU A 705 -0.81 -43.70 -3.32
N GLU A 706 -1.83 -43.45 -2.49
CA GLU A 706 -3.11 -44.14 -2.71
C GLU A 706 -3.68 -43.67 -4.06
N GLN A 707 -4.16 -44.60 -4.89
CA GLN A 707 -4.82 -44.22 -6.13
C GLN A 707 -6.12 -43.47 -5.81
N VAL A 708 -6.13 -42.15 -6.05
CA VAL A 708 -7.30 -41.30 -5.80
C VAL A 708 -8.09 -41.13 -7.09
N ASN A 709 -9.39 -41.43 -7.06
CA ASN A 709 -10.28 -41.07 -8.16
C ASN A 709 -10.71 -39.60 -7.99
N GLU A 710 -9.93 -38.66 -8.52
CA GLU A 710 -10.20 -37.20 -8.38
C GLU A 710 -11.59 -36.77 -8.90
N GLU A 711 -12.29 -37.63 -9.67
CA GLU A 711 -13.68 -37.39 -10.09
C GLU A 711 -14.71 -37.58 -8.98
N THR A 712 -14.42 -38.45 -8.01
CA THR A 712 -15.36 -38.83 -6.97
C THR A 712 -14.78 -38.71 -5.57
N GLU A 713 -13.48 -38.48 -5.42
CA GLU A 713 -12.76 -38.48 -4.14
C GLU A 713 -11.91 -37.23 -3.95
N TRP A 714 -11.54 -36.94 -2.70
CA TRP A 714 -10.73 -35.78 -2.34
C TRP A 714 -9.25 -36.12 -2.29
N LYS A 715 -8.43 -35.36 -3.02
CA LYS A 715 -6.96 -35.43 -2.95
C LYS A 715 -6.41 -34.24 -2.19
N VAL A 716 -5.66 -34.49 -1.12
CA VAL A 716 -5.15 -33.44 -0.23
C VAL A 716 -3.64 -33.49 -0.11
N TRP A 717 -2.99 -32.35 -0.34
CA TRP A 717 -1.58 -32.13 -0.08
C TRP A 717 -1.40 -31.52 1.30
N TYR A 718 -0.50 -32.09 2.08
CA TYR A 718 -0.21 -31.66 3.45
C TYR A 718 1.20 -31.09 3.53
N SER A 719 1.37 -29.93 4.17
CA SER A 719 2.67 -29.29 4.42
C SER A 719 2.74 -28.64 5.81
N PRO A 720 3.76 -28.93 6.63
CA PRO A 720 4.00 -28.17 7.86
C PRO A 720 4.47 -26.74 7.54
N TRP A 721 4.23 -25.77 8.42
CA TRP A 721 4.88 -24.45 8.33
C TRP A 721 5.73 -24.09 9.55
N ASP A 722 6.62 -23.13 9.34
CA ASP A 722 7.57 -22.59 10.32
C ASP A 722 6.88 -21.55 11.23
N ASN A 723 6.38 -22.00 12.38
CA ASN A 723 5.66 -21.15 13.34
C ASN A 723 6.58 -20.17 14.11
N ASP A 724 7.90 -20.35 14.00
CA ASP A 724 8.90 -19.42 14.53
C ASP A 724 9.00 -18.13 13.70
N LYS A 725 8.39 -18.08 12.50
CA LYS A 725 8.39 -16.90 11.62
C LYS A 725 7.03 -16.24 11.40
N TYR A 726 5.92 -16.99 11.49
CA TYR A 726 4.59 -16.48 11.15
C TYR A 726 3.50 -17.10 12.03
N ASP A 727 2.62 -16.25 12.57
CA ASP A 727 1.50 -16.66 13.46
C ASP A 727 0.30 -17.28 12.71
N LYS A 728 0.16 -16.92 11.43
CA LYS A 728 -0.75 -17.55 10.46
C LYS A 728 -0.07 -17.60 9.09
N PRO A 729 -0.49 -18.49 8.19
CA PRO A 729 0.08 -18.57 6.85
C PRO A 729 -0.18 -17.30 6.01
N PRO A 730 0.69 -16.96 5.03
CA PRO A 730 0.52 -15.77 4.20
C PRO A 730 -0.85 -15.72 3.50
N GLU A 731 -1.43 -14.52 3.38
CA GLU A 731 -2.78 -14.32 2.81
C GLU A 731 -2.88 -14.69 1.31
N ASN A 732 -1.75 -14.69 0.59
CA ASN A 732 -1.65 -15.01 -0.85
C ASN A 732 -1.11 -16.42 -1.13
N ILE A 733 -1.53 -17.43 -0.35
CA ILE A 733 -1.01 -18.81 -0.48
C ILE A 733 -1.24 -19.47 -1.83
N ARG A 734 -2.28 -19.06 -2.55
CA ARG A 734 -2.54 -19.50 -3.93
C ARG A 734 -1.32 -19.32 -4.85
N ASP A 735 -0.64 -18.19 -4.75
CA ASP A 735 0.49 -17.87 -5.64
C ASP A 735 1.71 -18.75 -5.33
N SER A 736 1.86 -19.18 -4.07
CA SER A 736 2.97 -20.04 -3.62
C SER A 736 2.80 -21.54 -3.92
N PHE A 737 1.56 -22.06 -3.96
CA PHE A 737 1.30 -23.47 -4.31
C PHE A 737 1.30 -23.72 -5.83
N ASN A 738 0.89 -22.74 -6.63
CA ASN A 738 0.87 -22.89 -8.10
C ASN A 738 2.26 -22.84 -8.72
N THR A 739 3.23 -22.15 -8.10
CA THR A 739 4.63 -22.10 -8.57
C THR A 739 5.36 -23.44 -8.51
N GLN A 740 4.79 -24.49 -7.93
CA GLN A 740 5.48 -25.79 -7.77
C GLN A 740 5.00 -26.91 -8.71
N LEU A 741 4.01 -26.69 -9.58
CA LEU A 741 3.62 -27.69 -10.59
C LEU A 741 4.34 -27.52 -11.94
N GLU A 742 4.91 -26.36 -12.23
CA GLU A 742 5.68 -26.11 -13.46
C GLU A 742 6.93 -25.29 -13.16
N ASN A 743 8.00 -25.99 -12.74
CA ASN A 743 9.38 -25.50 -12.58
C ASN A 743 9.61 -24.41 -11.52
N ILE A 744 10.63 -24.58 -10.70
CA ILE A 744 11.63 -23.55 -10.31
C ILE A 744 12.62 -24.18 -9.32
N SER A 745 13.88 -24.23 -9.76
CA SER A 745 15.00 -23.73 -8.97
C SER A 745 14.87 -22.21 -8.87
N ASP A 746 14.75 -21.67 -7.66
CA ASP A 746 15.18 -20.32 -7.21
C ASP A 746 14.30 -19.69 -6.11
N GLU A 747 14.85 -19.70 -4.90
CA GLU A 747 15.01 -18.61 -3.91
C GLU A 747 13.91 -17.54 -3.67
N THR A 748 12.63 -17.89 -3.75
CA THR A 748 11.64 -17.31 -2.79
C THR A 748 11.42 -18.30 -1.65
N ASN A 749 11.63 -17.86 -0.42
CA ASN A 749 11.81 -18.68 0.79
C ASN A 749 10.55 -19.42 1.32
N TYR A 750 9.65 -19.89 0.45
CA TYR A 750 8.56 -20.80 0.79
C TYR A 750 8.56 -21.98 -0.17
N SER A 751 9.34 -23.01 0.15
CA SER A 751 9.18 -24.30 -0.51
C SER A 751 8.05 -25.08 0.16
N PHE A 752 6.81 -24.96 -0.31
CA PHE A 752 5.70 -25.82 0.10
C PHE A 752 5.79 -27.19 -0.57
N ASN A 753 6.88 -27.93 -0.31
CA ASN A 753 6.97 -29.32 -0.74
C ASN A 753 6.00 -30.14 0.11
N PRO A 754 4.91 -30.69 -0.48
CA PRO A 754 3.97 -31.49 0.28
C PRO A 754 4.71 -32.68 0.88
N THR A 755 4.55 -32.84 2.19
CA THR A 755 5.21 -33.90 2.96
C THR A 755 4.41 -35.21 2.87
N ALA A 756 3.11 -35.12 2.54
CA ALA A 756 2.24 -36.24 2.20
C ALA A 756 1.09 -35.83 1.26
N ILE A 757 0.53 -36.83 0.56
CA ILE A 757 -0.71 -36.76 -0.21
C ILE A 757 -1.71 -37.72 0.45
N LEU A 758 -2.95 -37.29 0.63
CA LEU A 758 -4.00 -38.02 1.34
C LEU A 758 -5.26 -38.14 0.47
N ASN A 759 -5.95 -39.27 0.56
CA ASN A 759 -7.30 -39.47 0.03
C ASN A 759 -8.31 -39.31 1.17
N LEU A 760 -9.22 -38.32 1.11
CA LEU A 760 -10.28 -38.14 2.13
C LEU A 760 -11.59 -38.85 1.76
N GLY A 761 -11.56 -39.78 0.81
CA GLY A 761 -12.72 -40.56 0.40
C GLY A 761 -13.70 -39.77 -0.48
N PRO A 762 -14.92 -40.31 -0.70
CA PRO A 762 -15.81 -39.79 -1.72
C PRO A 762 -16.38 -38.41 -1.39
N ASN A 763 -16.48 -37.56 -2.41
CA ASN A 763 -17.04 -36.21 -2.33
C ASN A 763 -18.58 -36.19 -2.41
N GLU A 764 -19.22 -37.34 -2.53
CA GLU A 764 -20.68 -37.49 -2.63
C GLU A 764 -21.20 -38.49 -1.59
N ARG A 765 -22.28 -38.13 -0.89
CA ARG A 765 -22.99 -39.03 0.02
C ARG A 765 -24.50 -38.89 -0.10
N ILE A 766 -25.23 -39.96 0.23
CA ILE A 766 -26.69 -40.01 0.22
C ILE A 766 -27.16 -40.21 1.66
N GLU A 767 -27.82 -39.20 2.23
CA GLU A 767 -28.44 -39.26 3.55
C GLU A 767 -29.93 -38.96 3.43
N LYS A 768 -30.79 -39.86 3.93
CA LYS A 768 -32.26 -39.68 3.95
C LYS A 768 -32.85 -39.23 2.59
N GLU A 769 -32.38 -39.85 1.50
CA GLU A 769 -32.77 -39.53 0.10
C GLU A 769 -32.33 -38.15 -0.43
N VAL A 770 -31.50 -37.42 0.32
CA VAL A 770 -30.88 -36.17 -0.12
C VAL A 770 -29.42 -36.42 -0.49
N LYS A 771 -29.04 -35.98 -1.69
CA LYS A 771 -27.67 -36.08 -2.19
C LYS A 771 -26.86 -34.86 -1.72
N PHE A 772 -25.84 -35.09 -0.90
CA PHE A 772 -24.91 -34.07 -0.43
C PHE A 772 -23.57 -34.22 -1.13
N HIS A 773 -22.93 -33.08 -1.43
CA HIS A 773 -21.59 -33.05 -1.99
C HIS A 773 -20.67 -32.35 -0.97
N GLY A 774 -19.46 -32.86 -0.77
CA GLY A 774 -18.45 -32.29 0.13
C GLY A 774 -17.88 -33.25 1.19
N ILE A 775 -17.10 -32.69 2.11
CA ILE A 775 -16.48 -33.33 3.27
C ILE A 775 -17.33 -32.96 4.51
N GLN A 776 -17.95 -33.96 5.13
CA GLN A 776 -18.55 -33.80 6.45
C GLN A 776 -18.02 -34.92 7.35
N THR A 777 -17.20 -34.54 8.32
CA THR A 777 -16.86 -35.43 9.43
C THR A 777 -18.01 -35.35 10.44
N GLU A 778 -18.48 -36.49 10.96
CA GLU A 778 -19.60 -36.52 11.91
C GLU A 778 -19.20 -35.79 13.22
N ARG A 779 -19.49 -34.48 13.27
CA ARG A 779 -19.27 -33.58 14.42
C ARG A 779 -17.82 -33.43 14.86
N GLY A 780 -17.10 -32.57 14.14
CA GLY A 780 -16.08 -31.70 14.71
C GLY A 780 -14.80 -32.37 15.18
N ASN A 781 -14.29 -33.38 14.46
CA ASN A 781 -12.93 -33.80 14.73
C ASN A 781 -12.28 -34.61 13.59
N TRP A 782 -11.14 -34.14 13.08
CA TRP A 782 -10.20 -34.96 12.33
C TRP A 782 -9.49 -36.01 13.22
N GLU A 783 -9.89 -36.19 14.49
CA GLU A 783 -9.42 -37.20 15.47
C GLU A 783 -9.17 -38.62 14.92
N ASN A 784 -9.93 -39.05 13.91
CA ASN A 784 -9.88 -40.43 13.40
C ASN A 784 -9.32 -40.57 11.97
N GLU A 785 -8.97 -39.47 11.31
CA GLU A 785 -8.43 -39.45 9.95
C GLU A 785 -7.06 -38.74 9.90
N PRO A 786 -6.24 -38.90 8.84
CA PRO A 786 -4.99 -38.15 8.71
C PRO A 786 -5.27 -36.63 8.69
N PRO A 787 -4.49 -35.79 9.40
CA PRO A 787 -3.14 -36.07 9.89
C PRO A 787 -3.07 -36.58 11.33
N ASN A 788 -4.12 -36.47 12.16
CA ASN A 788 -4.03 -36.69 13.62
C ASN A 788 -3.69 -38.14 14.05
N LYS A 789 -3.92 -39.14 13.20
CA LYS A 789 -3.50 -40.54 13.43
C LYS A 789 -2.33 -41.03 12.58
N ASN A 790 -1.76 -40.19 11.71
CA ASN A 790 -0.56 -40.56 10.98
C ASN A 790 0.66 -40.16 11.83
N PRO A 791 1.39 -41.12 12.44
CA PRO A 791 2.50 -40.80 13.35
C PRO A 791 3.66 -40.06 12.68
N ASN A 792 3.62 -39.91 11.36
CA ASN A 792 4.64 -39.22 10.58
C ASN A 792 4.19 -37.82 10.09
N LEU A 793 2.98 -37.37 10.44
CA LEU A 793 2.49 -36.01 10.18
C LEU A 793 2.35 -35.26 11.52
N GLN A 794 2.62 -33.95 11.53
CA GLN A 794 2.46 -33.15 12.74
C GLN A 794 0.99 -32.76 12.93
N PRO A 795 0.44 -32.81 14.16
CA PRO A 795 -0.96 -32.48 14.38
C PRO A 795 -1.22 -30.96 14.36
N ASP A 796 -0.21 -30.13 14.60
CA ASP A 796 -0.33 -28.68 14.71
C ASP A 796 0.58 -27.95 13.69
N TYR A 797 0.31 -26.66 13.45
CA TYR A 797 1.08 -25.78 12.56
C TYR A 797 1.26 -26.33 11.14
N PHE A 798 0.15 -26.72 10.51
CA PHE A 798 0.16 -27.30 9.17
C PHE A 798 -0.85 -26.66 8.24
N LEU A 799 -0.54 -26.71 6.95
CA LEU A 799 -1.39 -26.25 5.86
C LEU A 799 -1.76 -27.42 4.96
N THR A 800 -3.03 -27.52 4.59
CA THR A 800 -3.54 -28.45 3.59
C THR A 800 -4.08 -27.72 2.37
N ARG A 801 -3.83 -28.29 1.19
CA ARG A 801 -4.52 -27.97 -0.06
C ARG A 801 -5.32 -29.19 -0.47
N GLY A 802 -6.64 -29.12 -0.49
CA GLY A 802 -7.47 -30.21 -1.00
C GLY A 802 -8.11 -29.89 -2.34
N GLN A 803 -8.26 -30.89 -3.20
CA GLN A 803 -9.02 -30.77 -4.43
C GLN A 803 -9.92 -31.97 -4.70
N THR A 804 -11.08 -31.73 -5.29
CA THR A 804 -11.97 -32.75 -5.87
C THR A 804 -12.71 -32.17 -7.06
N LYS A 805 -13.24 -33.01 -7.95
CA LYS A 805 -13.98 -32.57 -9.12
C LYS A 805 -15.49 -32.71 -8.91
N SER A 806 -16.26 -31.71 -9.33
CA SER A 806 -17.73 -31.73 -9.27
C SER A 806 -18.36 -31.00 -10.44
N GLN A 807 -19.62 -31.34 -10.75
CA GLN A 807 -20.35 -30.75 -11.87
C GLN A 807 -21.19 -29.57 -11.42
N PHE A 808 -20.98 -28.43 -12.07
CA PHE A 808 -21.77 -27.23 -11.84
C PHE A 808 -22.45 -26.77 -13.13
N LYS A 809 -23.68 -26.28 -12.98
CA LYS A 809 -24.46 -25.69 -14.06
C LYS A 809 -24.25 -24.17 -14.05
N ARG A 810 -24.06 -23.62 -15.24
CA ARG A 810 -24.05 -22.18 -15.48
C ARG A 810 -25.33 -21.58 -14.92
N ASN A 811 -25.16 -20.49 -14.15
CA ASN A 811 -26.24 -19.70 -13.57
C ASN A 811 -27.17 -20.46 -12.59
N ALA A 812 -26.85 -21.70 -12.19
CA ALA A 812 -27.55 -22.34 -11.08
C ALA A 812 -27.05 -21.78 -9.74
N LEU A 813 -27.93 -21.74 -8.74
CA LEU A 813 -27.59 -21.27 -7.40
C LEU A 813 -27.17 -22.45 -6.53
N TYR A 814 -25.99 -22.34 -5.94
CA TYR A 814 -25.43 -23.33 -5.03
C TYR A 814 -25.27 -22.71 -3.64
N GLN A 815 -25.55 -23.48 -2.62
CA GLN A 815 -25.26 -23.14 -1.22
C GLN A 815 -24.05 -23.97 -0.79
N PHE A 816 -23.00 -23.28 -0.31
CA PHE A 816 -21.81 -23.87 0.28
C PHE A 816 -21.84 -23.65 1.80
N GLU A 817 -21.60 -24.69 2.58
CA GLU A 817 -21.50 -24.67 4.04
C GLU A 817 -20.07 -25.03 4.41
N MET A 818 -19.36 -24.10 5.05
CA MET A 818 -17.96 -24.21 5.43
C MET A 818 -17.86 -24.15 6.95
N ASP A 819 -16.97 -24.93 7.54
CA ASP A 819 -16.68 -24.86 8.97
C ASP A 819 -15.21 -25.18 9.18
N GLY A 820 -14.47 -24.23 9.74
CA GLY A 820 -13.05 -24.37 10.06
C GLY A 820 -12.77 -23.60 11.34
N ASP A 821 -12.16 -24.24 12.32
CA ASP A 821 -11.76 -23.64 13.60
C ASP A 821 -10.74 -22.51 13.42
N ASP A 822 -9.71 -22.75 12.61
CA ASP A 822 -8.59 -21.84 12.43
C ASP A 822 -8.72 -20.98 11.19
N GLY A 823 -8.41 -21.52 10.00
CA GLY A 823 -8.37 -20.71 8.79
C GLY A 823 -8.55 -21.49 7.51
N TYR A 824 -9.46 -21.04 6.65
CA TYR A 824 -9.67 -21.63 5.33
C TYR A 824 -9.91 -20.63 4.20
N GLN A 825 -9.71 -21.10 2.97
CA GLN A 825 -10.06 -20.44 1.72
C GLN A 825 -10.65 -21.45 0.72
N LEU A 826 -11.67 -21.06 -0.05
CA LEU A 826 -12.35 -21.94 -1.01
C LEU A 826 -12.36 -21.37 -2.44
N TRP A 827 -12.05 -22.22 -3.40
CA TRP A 827 -11.91 -21.89 -4.81
C TRP A 827 -12.52 -22.96 -5.73
N ALA A 828 -12.79 -22.57 -6.97
CA ALA A 828 -13.12 -23.46 -8.08
C ALA A 828 -12.24 -23.17 -9.31
N LEU A 829 -11.91 -24.22 -10.07
CA LEU A 829 -11.12 -24.16 -11.30
C LEU A 829 -11.80 -24.99 -12.39
N LEU A 830 -11.97 -24.42 -13.59
CA LEU A 830 -12.65 -25.11 -14.71
C LEU A 830 -11.78 -26.19 -15.36
N ASP A 831 -12.28 -27.42 -15.47
CA ASP A 831 -11.58 -28.66 -15.91
C ASP A 831 -11.16 -28.71 -17.40
N GLN A 832 -11.25 -27.63 -18.19
CA GLN A 832 -11.09 -27.71 -19.67
C GLN A 832 -10.39 -26.55 -20.38
N THR A 833 -9.55 -25.74 -19.72
CA THR A 833 -8.79 -24.68 -20.43
C THR A 833 -7.35 -24.56 -19.97
N SER A 834 -6.42 -24.57 -20.92
CA SER A 834 -4.96 -24.27 -20.81
C SER A 834 -4.63 -22.83 -20.36
N LYS A 835 -5.58 -22.14 -19.76
CA LYS A 835 -5.44 -20.88 -19.04
C LYS A 835 -6.32 -20.99 -17.80
N GLU A 836 -5.70 -21.28 -16.67
CA GLU A 836 -6.38 -21.47 -15.39
C GLU A 836 -7.21 -20.23 -15.02
N ARG A 837 -8.54 -20.35 -15.07
CA ARG A 837 -9.42 -19.31 -14.52
C ARG A 837 -9.91 -19.77 -13.15
N TRP A 838 -9.18 -19.35 -12.13
CA TRP A 838 -9.55 -19.52 -10.73
C TRP A 838 -10.75 -18.66 -10.37
N ILE A 839 -11.70 -19.26 -9.67
CA ILE A 839 -12.94 -18.64 -9.21
C ILE A 839 -12.93 -18.73 -7.68
N ALA A 840 -12.64 -17.64 -6.97
CA ALA A 840 -12.73 -17.65 -5.50
C ALA A 840 -14.21 -17.71 -5.08
N ILE A 841 -14.57 -18.75 -4.32
CA ILE A 841 -15.90 -18.95 -3.74
C ILE A 841 -15.97 -18.21 -2.38
N SER A 842 -14.93 -18.30 -1.56
CA SER A 842 -14.76 -17.47 -0.35
C SER A 842 -14.22 -16.06 -0.68
N PRO A 843 -14.25 -15.09 0.27
CA PRO A 843 -13.60 -13.79 0.10
C PRO A 843 -12.14 -13.92 -0.34
N TYR A 844 -11.69 -13.00 -1.21
CA TYR A 844 -10.35 -13.05 -1.80
C TYR A 844 -9.33 -12.39 -0.88
N GLY A 845 -8.23 -13.10 -0.58
CA GLY A 845 -7.09 -12.54 0.16
C GLY A 845 -7.22 -12.54 1.68
N GLU A 846 -8.26 -13.16 2.24
CA GLU A 846 -8.46 -13.24 3.68
C GLU A 846 -8.75 -14.68 4.11
N TRP A 847 -8.07 -15.16 5.15
CA TRP A 847 -8.39 -16.41 5.82
C TRP A 847 -9.72 -16.28 6.54
N GLN A 848 -10.65 -17.19 6.24
CA GLN A 848 -11.94 -17.27 6.92
C GLN A 848 -11.84 -18.24 8.08
N SER A 849 -12.52 -17.95 9.18
CA SER A 849 -12.62 -18.83 10.35
C SER A 849 -14.07 -18.95 10.80
N GLY A 850 -14.37 -20.01 11.55
CA GLY A 850 -15.71 -20.39 11.97
C GLY A 850 -16.62 -20.89 10.85
N SER A 851 -17.88 -21.13 11.20
CA SER A 851 -18.89 -21.64 10.27
C SER A 851 -19.42 -20.54 9.36
N GLN A 852 -19.39 -20.73 8.04
CA GLN A 852 -19.94 -19.82 7.04
C GLN A 852 -20.88 -20.52 6.05
N GLU A 853 -21.87 -19.76 5.55
CA GLU A 853 -22.84 -20.21 4.54
C GLU A 853 -22.80 -19.28 3.31
N ILE A 854 -22.25 -19.77 2.19
CA ILE A 854 -21.99 -18.99 0.98
C ILE A 854 -22.95 -19.40 -0.14
N PHE A 855 -23.72 -18.44 -0.66
CA PHE A 855 -24.56 -18.65 -1.84
C PHE A 855 -23.81 -18.22 -3.11
N PHE A 856 -23.57 -19.13 -4.03
CA PHE A 856 -22.71 -18.92 -5.20
C PHE A 856 -23.43 -19.28 -6.50
N ASN A 857 -23.38 -18.38 -7.49
CA ASN A 857 -24.04 -18.56 -8.80
C ASN A 857 -23.16 -18.20 -10.02
N GLU A 858 -21.88 -17.87 -9.81
CA GLU A 858 -21.00 -17.29 -10.84
C GLU A 858 -20.20 -18.33 -11.64
N PHE A 859 -20.73 -19.55 -11.82
CA PHE A 859 -20.10 -20.55 -12.68
C PHE A 859 -20.30 -20.17 -14.16
N PRO A 860 -19.21 -19.90 -14.93
CA PRO A 860 -19.32 -19.30 -16.27
C PRO A 860 -19.95 -20.22 -17.32
N ARG A 861 -19.87 -21.54 -17.15
CA ARG A 861 -20.36 -22.56 -18.09
C ARG A 861 -20.78 -23.83 -17.35
N ASN A 862 -21.66 -24.63 -17.97
CA ASN A 862 -21.93 -25.99 -17.52
C ASN A 862 -20.64 -26.80 -17.71
N GLY A 863 -20.25 -27.56 -16.70
CA GLY A 863 -19.08 -28.43 -16.83
C GLY A 863 -18.55 -28.92 -15.49
N ASN A 864 -17.46 -29.66 -15.57
CA ASN A 864 -16.71 -30.08 -14.39
C ASN A 864 -15.83 -28.93 -13.89
N TYR A 865 -15.79 -28.76 -12.58
CA TYR A 865 -14.87 -27.85 -11.90
C TYR A 865 -14.13 -28.62 -10.82
N TYR A 866 -12.84 -28.34 -10.67
CA TYR A 866 -12.08 -28.69 -9.47
C TYR A 866 -12.44 -27.70 -8.37
N ILE A 867 -13.06 -28.20 -7.30
CA ILE A 867 -13.20 -27.47 -6.05
C ILE A 867 -11.89 -27.63 -5.28
N VAL A 868 -11.28 -26.51 -4.92
CA VAL A 868 -9.98 -26.45 -4.24
C VAL A 868 -10.11 -25.66 -2.95
N PHE A 869 -9.74 -26.26 -1.83
CA PHE A 869 -9.64 -25.56 -0.55
C PHE A 869 -8.19 -25.44 -0.10
N PHE A 870 -7.92 -24.39 0.66
CA PHE A 870 -6.75 -24.27 1.52
C PHE A 870 -7.24 -24.20 2.96
N HIS A 871 -6.64 -24.97 3.85
CA HIS A 871 -6.97 -24.98 5.27
C HIS A 871 -5.70 -24.98 6.08
N TYR A 872 -5.68 -24.26 7.18
CA TYR A 872 -4.57 -24.25 8.10
C TYR A 872 -4.98 -24.61 9.51
N GLU A 873 -4.11 -25.35 10.19
CA GLU A 873 -4.18 -25.65 11.61
C GLU A 873 -3.00 -25.03 12.35
N LYS A 874 -3.29 -24.31 13.43
CA LYS A 874 -2.32 -23.68 14.32
C LYS A 874 -2.14 -24.52 15.58
N ASP A 875 -3.21 -24.81 16.30
CA ASP A 875 -3.19 -25.58 17.54
C ASP A 875 -4.56 -26.20 17.87
N GLY A 876 -4.57 -27.52 18.09
CA GLY A 876 -5.78 -28.21 18.55
C GLY A 876 -6.21 -29.36 17.63
N ASP A 877 -7.52 -29.44 17.42
CA ASP A 877 -8.15 -30.54 16.71
C ASP A 877 -8.52 -30.08 15.31
N ALA A 878 -7.71 -30.38 14.30
CA ALA A 878 -7.84 -29.78 12.97
C ALA A 878 -9.18 -29.94 12.24
N ALA A 879 -10.19 -29.14 12.59
CA ALA A 879 -11.57 -29.40 12.22
C ALA A 879 -11.98 -28.58 11.01
N PHE A 880 -11.88 -29.18 9.82
CA PHE A 880 -12.36 -28.56 8.58
C PHE A 880 -13.46 -29.37 7.88
N ASN A 881 -14.58 -28.71 7.55
CA ASN A 881 -15.70 -29.25 6.80
C ASN A 881 -16.11 -28.32 5.65
N ILE A 882 -16.53 -28.92 4.53
CA ILE A 882 -17.04 -28.22 3.36
C ILE A 882 -18.18 -29.02 2.75
N ASN A 883 -19.35 -28.45 2.58
CA ASN A 883 -20.47 -29.08 1.88
C ASN A 883 -21.10 -28.13 0.86
N TRP A 884 -21.71 -28.66 -0.20
CA TRP A 884 -22.54 -27.87 -1.11
C TRP A 884 -23.73 -28.61 -1.69
N LYS A 885 -24.75 -27.84 -2.05
CA LYS A 885 -25.98 -28.33 -2.69
C LYS A 885 -26.56 -27.32 -3.68
N GLU A 886 -27.16 -27.83 -4.76
CA GLU A 886 -27.93 -27.01 -5.71
C GLU A 886 -29.30 -26.67 -5.09
N ILE A 887 -29.70 -25.42 -5.14
CA ILE A 887 -30.96 -24.94 -4.55
C ILE A 887 -32.03 -24.82 -5.63
N ASN A 888 -33.15 -25.55 -5.45
CA ASN A 888 -34.30 -25.50 -6.35
C ASN A 888 -35.32 -24.42 -5.95
N GLU A 889 -35.92 -23.81 -6.98
CA GLU A 889 -36.69 -22.55 -7.02
C GLU A 889 -37.88 -22.40 -6.04
N LYS A 890 -38.27 -23.44 -5.29
CA LYS A 890 -39.39 -23.41 -4.33
C LYS A 890 -38.98 -23.40 -2.86
N ALA A 891 -37.69 -23.54 -2.54
CA ALA A 891 -37.23 -23.77 -1.17
C ALA A 891 -36.77 -22.52 -0.41
N VAL A 892 -36.74 -21.33 -1.04
CA VAL A 892 -36.01 -20.18 -0.46
C VAL A 892 -36.90 -19.12 0.23
N VAL A 893 -38.20 -19.40 0.35
CA VAL A 893 -39.12 -18.59 1.16
C VAL A 893 -39.18 -19.20 2.57
N ASN A 894 -38.23 -18.86 3.44
CA ASN A 894 -38.28 -18.94 4.94
C ASN A 894 -36.94 -19.33 5.62
N SER A 895 -35.80 -18.72 5.28
CA SER A 895 -34.67 -18.68 6.22
C SER A 895 -34.60 -17.30 6.88
N LYS A 896 -35.24 -17.16 8.04
CA LYS A 896 -34.83 -16.16 9.03
C LYS A 896 -33.56 -16.68 9.70
N SER A 897 -32.40 -16.34 9.18
CA SER A 897 -31.13 -16.47 9.91
C SER A 897 -30.45 -15.11 9.94
N ASN A 898 -30.47 -14.46 11.11
CA ASN A 898 -29.47 -13.46 11.49
C ASN A 898 -28.13 -14.21 11.68
N GLN A 899 -27.47 -14.59 10.60
CA GLN A 899 -26.14 -15.20 10.69
C GLN A 899 -25.15 -14.37 9.89
N GLU A 900 -24.18 -13.80 10.60
CA GLU A 900 -22.90 -13.35 10.06
C GLU A 900 -22.31 -14.50 9.24
N GLY A 901 -22.21 -14.36 7.92
CA GLY A 901 -21.65 -15.43 7.07
C GLY A 901 -22.12 -15.48 5.61
N LEU A 902 -23.14 -14.70 5.21
CA LEU A 902 -23.65 -14.69 3.83
C LEU A 902 -22.80 -13.81 2.89
N TYR A 903 -22.03 -14.44 2.00
CA TYR A 903 -21.13 -13.74 1.05
C TYR A 903 -21.61 -13.84 -0.42
N LEU A 904 -21.55 -12.71 -1.15
CA LEU A 904 -21.86 -12.60 -2.59
C LEU A 904 -20.83 -11.70 -3.28
N LYS A 905 -20.12 -12.23 -4.29
CA LYS A 905 -18.88 -11.62 -4.80
C LYS A 905 -19.06 -10.47 -5.80
N LYS A 906 -20.09 -10.47 -6.66
CA LYS A 906 -20.28 -9.35 -7.61
C LYS A 906 -20.80 -8.08 -6.90
N ARG A 907 -20.13 -6.93 -7.12
CA ARG A 907 -20.73 -5.60 -6.94
C ARG A 907 -21.70 -5.36 -8.12
N PRO A 908 -23.00 -5.15 -7.87
CA PRO A 908 -23.97 -4.80 -8.90
C PRO A 908 -23.51 -3.61 -9.74
N SER A 909 -23.57 -3.74 -11.06
CA SER A 909 -23.38 -2.60 -11.95
C SER A 909 -24.60 -1.66 -11.87
N ARG A 910 -24.46 -0.43 -12.35
CA ARG A 910 -25.60 0.51 -12.46
C ARG A 910 -26.73 -0.08 -13.30
N GLU A 911 -26.39 -0.79 -14.36
CA GLU A 911 -27.32 -1.49 -15.25
C GLU A 911 -28.01 -2.68 -14.57
N ASP A 912 -27.30 -3.43 -13.69
CA ASP A 912 -27.89 -4.50 -12.88
C ASP A 912 -28.95 -3.95 -11.89
N ASN A 913 -28.68 -2.78 -11.28
CA ASN A 913 -29.62 -2.11 -10.36
C ASN A 913 -30.86 -1.56 -11.08
N ASP A 914 -30.68 -0.96 -12.26
CA ASP A 914 -31.79 -0.44 -13.07
C ASP A 914 -32.70 -1.57 -13.58
N ASN A 915 -32.12 -2.72 -13.97
CA ASN A 915 -32.86 -3.90 -14.44
C ASN A 915 -33.64 -4.62 -13.33
N ILE A 916 -33.19 -4.57 -12.07
CA ILE A 916 -33.84 -5.29 -10.96
C ILE A 916 -35.22 -4.74 -10.62
N VAL A 917 -35.41 -3.42 -10.69
CA VAL A 917 -36.72 -2.81 -10.47
C VAL A 917 -37.72 -3.27 -11.53
N GLU A 918 -37.28 -3.41 -12.79
CA GLU A 918 -38.12 -3.87 -13.90
C GLU A 918 -38.44 -5.38 -13.80
N LEU A 919 -37.48 -6.21 -13.37
CA LEU A 919 -37.70 -7.65 -13.17
C LEU A 919 -38.68 -7.94 -12.02
N LEU A 920 -38.57 -7.21 -10.90
CA LEU A 920 -39.50 -7.35 -9.77
C LEU A 920 -40.92 -6.92 -10.13
N GLN A 921 -41.09 -5.89 -10.96
CA GLN A 921 -42.41 -5.48 -11.48
C GLN A 921 -43.06 -6.52 -12.40
N ARG A 922 -42.28 -7.44 -12.98
CA ARG A 922 -42.75 -8.51 -13.87
C ARG A 922 -43.09 -9.81 -13.13
N GLY A 923 -42.99 -9.84 -11.80
CA GLY A 923 -43.35 -10.99 -10.97
C GLY A 923 -42.25 -12.06 -10.84
N SER A 924 -40.97 -11.68 -11.04
CA SER A 924 -39.83 -12.57 -10.86
C SER A 924 -39.57 -12.91 -9.38
N SER A 925 -39.21 -14.16 -9.08
CA SER A 925 -38.94 -14.62 -7.71
C SER A 925 -37.75 -13.88 -7.06
N LEU A 926 -37.96 -13.42 -5.83
CA LEU A 926 -37.02 -12.61 -5.04
C LEU A 926 -36.35 -13.44 -3.94
N LEU A 927 -35.02 -13.35 -3.84
CA LEU A 927 -34.22 -13.84 -2.73
C LEU A 927 -33.64 -12.63 -1.97
N ILE A 928 -33.99 -12.49 -0.68
CA ILE A 928 -33.42 -11.46 0.20
C ILE A 928 -32.19 -12.06 0.87
N ILE A 929 -31.04 -11.42 0.74
CA ILE A 929 -29.76 -12.04 1.10
C ILE A 929 -29.11 -11.35 2.29
N ASN A 930 -29.08 -10.01 2.36
CA ASN A 930 -28.60 -9.29 3.54
C ASN A 930 -29.18 -7.86 3.59
N GLU A 931 -29.41 -7.36 4.80
CA GLU A 931 -29.63 -5.94 5.07
C GLU A 931 -28.26 -5.23 5.07
N LEU A 932 -28.15 -4.11 4.36
CA LEU A 932 -26.89 -3.35 4.33
C LEU A 932 -27.00 -2.16 5.26
N ASP A 933 -26.15 -2.17 6.28
CA ASP A 933 -25.90 -0.98 7.08
C ASP A 933 -25.13 0.07 6.24
N GLY A 934 -25.53 1.33 6.44
CA GLY A 934 -25.40 2.43 5.48
C GLY A 934 -23.99 2.89 5.07
N ASP A 935 -22.93 2.22 5.49
CA ASP A 935 -21.53 2.63 5.24
C ASP A 935 -20.85 1.92 4.06
N SER A 936 -21.49 0.94 3.43
CA SER A 936 -20.89 0.18 2.32
C SER A 936 -21.35 0.59 0.90
N TYR A 937 -22.09 1.70 0.76
CA TYR A 937 -22.63 2.15 -0.52
C TYR A 937 -22.50 3.68 -0.74
N ASN A 938 -21.39 4.12 -1.36
CA ASN A 938 -21.16 5.55 -1.65
C ASN A 938 -20.67 5.78 -3.09
N THR A 939 -21.50 5.46 -4.09
CA THR A 939 -21.24 5.85 -5.50
C THR A 939 -22.48 6.24 -6.32
N MET A 940 -23.66 6.42 -5.72
CA MET A 940 -24.77 7.11 -6.39
C MET A 940 -25.24 8.27 -5.52
N GLY A 941 -24.96 9.48 -5.99
CA GLY A 941 -25.31 10.72 -5.30
C GLY A 941 -26.81 10.81 -4.96
N ASN A 942 -27.06 11.36 -3.77
CA ASN A 942 -28.36 11.76 -3.22
C ASN A 942 -29.32 10.65 -2.77
N ALA A 943 -29.06 10.04 -1.60
CA ALA A 943 -30.09 9.73 -0.61
C ALA A 943 -29.47 9.37 0.76
N LYS A 944 -29.74 10.17 1.80
CA LYS A 944 -29.63 9.74 3.20
C LYS A 944 -30.93 9.02 3.57
N SER A 945 -31.00 7.72 3.33
CA SER A 945 -31.98 6.85 3.99
C SER A 945 -31.35 5.48 4.22
N ASN A 946 -31.29 5.09 5.50
CA ASN A 946 -31.00 3.72 5.90
C ASN A 946 -32.01 2.75 5.26
N ASN A 947 -31.55 1.51 5.07
CA ASN A 947 -32.30 0.33 4.67
C ASN A 947 -32.36 0.10 3.14
N TRP A 948 -31.26 -0.42 2.60
CA TRP A 948 -31.22 -1.11 1.32
C TRP A 948 -30.91 -2.58 1.56
N TYR A 949 -31.58 -3.46 0.82
CA TYR A 949 -31.29 -4.90 0.85
C TYR A 949 -30.46 -5.28 -0.36
N LYS A 950 -29.44 -6.11 -0.16
CA LYS A 950 -28.81 -6.86 -1.25
C LYS A 950 -29.74 -8.03 -1.58
N VAL A 951 -30.19 -8.09 -2.82
CA VAL A 951 -31.12 -9.12 -3.29
C VAL A 951 -30.56 -9.88 -4.47
N LEU A 952 -31.10 -11.08 -4.69
CA LEU A 952 -30.90 -11.87 -5.89
C LEU A 952 -32.25 -12.11 -6.54
N VAL A 953 -32.40 -11.70 -7.80
CA VAL A 953 -33.66 -11.78 -8.56
C VAL A 953 -33.46 -12.67 -9.78
N LYS A 954 -34.39 -13.58 -10.01
CA LYS A 954 -34.34 -14.47 -11.19
C LYS A 954 -34.74 -13.69 -12.46
N ASN A 955 -33.86 -13.69 -13.46
CA ASN A 955 -34.10 -13.21 -14.81
C ASN A 955 -34.18 -14.40 -15.78
N ASP A 956 -35.33 -14.56 -16.42
CA ASP A 956 -35.61 -15.69 -17.32
C ASP A 956 -34.67 -15.80 -18.53
N GLN A 957 -33.94 -14.73 -18.89
CA GLN A 957 -33.00 -14.71 -20.01
C GLN A 957 -31.52 -14.75 -19.58
N GLN A 958 -31.20 -14.35 -18.34
CA GLN A 958 -29.81 -14.14 -17.89
C GLN A 958 -29.42 -14.96 -16.64
N GLY A 959 -30.34 -15.69 -16.00
CA GLY A 959 -30.08 -16.40 -14.75
C GLY A 959 -30.41 -15.53 -13.53
N TYR A 960 -29.60 -15.58 -12.47
CA TYR A 960 -29.82 -14.75 -11.28
C TYR A 960 -29.05 -13.43 -11.36
N VAL A 961 -29.74 -12.31 -11.11
CA VAL A 961 -29.17 -10.94 -11.12
C VAL A 961 -29.10 -10.43 -9.68
N THR A 962 -27.96 -9.86 -9.30
CA THR A 962 -27.74 -9.27 -7.97
C THR A 962 -27.88 -7.76 -8.03
N GLY A 963 -28.54 -7.16 -7.05
CA GLY A 963 -28.66 -5.70 -6.96
C GLY A 963 -29.17 -5.23 -5.61
N PHE A 964 -29.40 -3.93 -5.53
CA PHE A 964 -29.88 -3.30 -4.31
C PHE A 964 -31.29 -2.78 -4.50
N VAL A 965 -32.14 -3.07 -3.53
CA VAL A 965 -33.52 -2.59 -3.51
C VAL A 965 -33.74 -1.85 -2.19
N PRO A 966 -34.41 -0.68 -2.20
CA PRO A 966 -34.79 -0.02 -0.97
C PRO A 966 -35.69 -0.91 -0.12
N ALA A 967 -35.63 -0.80 1.20
CA ALA A 967 -36.46 -1.59 2.12
C ALA A 967 -37.96 -1.52 1.84
N PHE A 968 -38.47 -0.35 1.43
CA PHE A 968 -39.88 -0.21 1.11
C PHE A 968 -40.34 -1.11 -0.07
N TYR A 969 -39.45 -1.42 -1.02
CA TYR A 969 -39.77 -2.32 -2.13
C TYR A 969 -39.87 -3.77 -1.67
N VAL A 970 -39.05 -4.16 -0.70
CA VAL A 970 -39.10 -5.49 -0.06
C VAL A 970 -40.40 -5.65 0.71
N ASP A 971 -40.81 -4.63 1.48
CA ASP A 971 -42.07 -4.62 2.21
C ASP A 971 -43.30 -4.73 1.30
N ILE A 972 -43.27 -4.08 0.12
CA ILE A 972 -44.34 -4.16 -0.88
C ILE A 972 -44.45 -5.57 -1.50
N ILE A 973 -43.31 -6.21 -1.79
CA ILE A 973 -43.28 -7.56 -2.40
C ILE A 973 -43.73 -8.62 -1.39
N GLN A 974 -43.29 -8.51 -0.13
CA GLN A 974 -43.74 -9.39 0.96
C GLN A 974 -45.23 -9.27 1.30
N GLN A 975 -45.87 -8.14 0.97
CA GLN A 975 -47.32 -7.96 1.13
C GLN A 975 -48.13 -8.44 -0.08
N ALA A 976 -47.49 -8.67 -1.23
CA ALA A 976 -48.13 -9.08 -2.49
C ALA A 976 -48.12 -10.61 -2.72
N GLU A 977 -47.16 -11.33 -2.15
CA GLU A 977 -47.16 -12.80 -2.00
C GLU A 977 -48.08 -13.25 -0.85
#